data_AF-B9XA51-F1
#
_entry.id   AF-B9XA51-F1
#
_cell.length_a   1.000
_cell.length_b   1.000
_cell.length_c   1.000
_cell.angle_alpha   90.00
_cell.angle_beta   90.00
_cell.angle_gamma   90.00
#
_symmetry.space_group_name_H-M   'P 1'
#
loop_
_entity.id
_entity.type
_entity.pdbx_description
1 polymer ?
#
loop_
_entity_poly.entity_id
_entity_poly.type
_entity_poly.pdbx_seq_one_letter_code
_entity_poly.pdbx_strand_id
1 'polypeptide(L)'
;MNFRKSICSLAFGVILFGFLHSQIRAADKTWTGGGVNNNWSAPANWGGMAPINNDNLIFVGTTRPNNSNDISNLAVGTVRFAGGGFNLNGNLVTLNPSTAGILTNIAGTNIVANDLVITPAAKYWSIAPNSELRLTGTITNTAPTGTSAGWVGMTNDGVLRFTGTAKSERGMDLFRGTVIVDGGFVQANNDGFRFKPQVGWTAAVQLTNNGTLRIGGGGNFRMGNNGTGFGAAGAAGGISRMDMSSGMLELYGAATIFVGDNVAGAKGVFNQNGGLVWGSAGSANTLAIGGVANGDGTYNFNGGTLWISQVKQGNANATNAVFNFNGGVLKPTASSTTFLQGLLTANVQSGGAIIDTTNFDVTIGQSLAGNGALTKLGAGALTLSGTNTYAGTTIVSDGTLTINGKNNGSGLVNVVDGVLGGTGSIAGPVTVLSGATFSPGGSVGAITLQNNLMLSGNIYLEVDKSQAATNDFVQVNGTLTTSATSMVMITNLGPGFVAGDSFQFFSKPLLNGELVSFSPSSPGVGLGWTNRLAIDGTVGIIAVPIVATPADLIGLTLSAGTLSPAFSSNILSYTSSAAYSNSAIVLTSISANANATIRVICNEVTNFVSSGVPSTIALKSGLNVIDVQVTAPDNSITKDYAVTFTRTPPNIVLILADDQGFSDWSCYGSEISTPNLDRLASEGLRFRQFYNCARCSPTRCSMLTGLYTHQVAVDPSQALPNLRNDNNVTVAELLGTNGYRTYMAGKWHLGNGALLPGVTRFSTSLAICEWHRS
;
A
#
# COMPACT_ATOMS: atom_id res chain seq x y z
N MET A 1 -80.25 -24.67 -17.89
CA MET A 1 -81.66 -24.25 -18.06
C MET A 1 -81.69 -22.74 -18.24
N ASN A 2 -82.20 -22.28 -19.38
CA ASN A 2 -82.52 -20.88 -19.64
C ASN A 2 -83.59 -20.38 -18.67
N PHE A 3 -83.52 -19.12 -18.22
CA PHE A 3 -84.65 -18.19 -18.32
C PHE A 3 -84.19 -16.73 -18.10
N ARG A 4 -84.44 -15.88 -19.10
CA ARG A 4 -84.50 -14.41 -18.96
C ARG A 4 -85.80 -14.03 -18.26
N LYS A 5 -85.79 -12.99 -17.42
CA LYS A 5 -86.77 -11.88 -17.50
C LYS A 5 -86.36 -10.68 -16.63
N SER A 6 -86.58 -9.51 -17.22
CA SER A 6 -86.24 -8.18 -16.74
C SER A 6 -87.34 -7.53 -15.89
N ILE A 7 -86.90 -6.58 -15.05
CA ILE A 7 -87.54 -5.34 -14.57
C ILE A 7 -88.67 -5.43 -13.53
N CYS A 8 -88.38 -4.89 -12.34
CA CYS A 8 -89.25 -3.92 -11.67
C CYS A 8 -88.39 -2.91 -10.89
N SER A 9 -88.62 -1.64 -11.19
CA SER A 9 -88.00 -0.46 -10.60
C SER A 9 -88.64 -0.16 -9.23
N LEU A 10 -87.83 0.00 -8.19
CA LEU A 10 -88.23 0.70 -6.97
C LEU A 10 -87.15 1.71 -6.60
N ALA A 11 -87.55 2.97 -6.57
CA ALA A 11 -86.75 4.08 -6.07
C ALA A 11 -86.51 3.91 -4.57
N PHE A 12 -85.25 3.97 -4.15
CA PHE A 12 -84.86 4.27 -2.78
C PHE A 12 -83.87 5.42 -2.81
N GLY A 13 -84.26 6.54 -2.20
CA GLY A 13 -83.40 7.70 -2.00
C GLY A 13 -82.20 7.32 -1.15
N VAL A 14 -81.01 7.52 -1.70
CA VAL A 14 -79.77 7.50 -0.94
C VAL A 14 -79.61 8.86 -0.28
N ILE A 15 -79.77 8.90 1.04
CA ILE A 15 -79.26 9.98 1.88
C ILE A 15 -77.73 9.89 1.81
N LEU A 16 -77.12 10.82 1.08
CA LEU A 16 -75.67 10.98 1.06
C LEU A 16 -75.24 11.58 2.40
N PHE A 17 -74.73 10.75 3.32
CA PHE A 17 -73.92 11.24 4.44
C PHE A 17 -72.61 11.78 3.85
N GLY A 18 -72.59 13.07 3.52
CA GLY A 18 -71.35 13.80 3.32
C GLY A 18 -70.66 13.98 4.66
N PHE A 19 -69.81 13.04 5.07
CA PHE A 19 -68.73 13.39 5.97
C PHE A 19 -67.77 14.27 5.17
N LEU A 20 -67.91 15.59 5.32
CA LEU A 20 -66.78 16.48 5.16
C LEU A 20 -65.72 15.99 6.16
N HIS A 21 -64.78 15.17 5.68
CA HIS A 21 -63.45 15.18 6.25
C HIS A 21 -62.94 16.60 6.01
N SER A 22 -63.18 17.48 6.98
CA SER A 22 -62.43 18.72 7.07
C SER A 22 -60.98 18.27 7.00
N GLN A 23 -60.25 18.70 5.98
CA GLN A 23 -58.80 18.66 6.04
C GLN A 23 -58.43 19.30 7.37
N ILE A 24 -57.94 18.49 8.32
CA ILE A 24 -57.49 19.00 9.62
C ILE A 24 -56.38 19.99 9.26
N ARG A 25 -56.73 21.28 9.29
CA ARG A 25 -55.75 22.34 9.15
C ARG A 25 -54.79 22.18 10.31
N ALA A 26 -53.49 22.22 10.02
CA ALA A 26 -52.45 22.29 11.04
C ALA A 26 -52.84 23.35 12.07
N ALA A 27 -53.01 22.94 13.34
CA ALA A 27 -53.32 23.86 14.41
C ALA A 27 -52.03 24.25 15.14
N ASP A 28 -51.91 25.52 15.51
CA ASP A 28 -50.80 26.00 16.32
C ASP A 28 -51.03 25.62 17.79
N LYS A 29 -50.15 24.79 18.34
CA LYS A 29 -50.13 24.38 19.74
C LYS A 29 -49.05 25.15 20.47
N THR A 30 -49.46 25.98 21.42
CA THR A 30 -48.54 26.83 22.20
C THR A 30 -48.23 26.18 23.54
N TRP A 31 -46.96 25.92 23.81
CA TRP A 31 -46.49 25.45 25.12
C TRP A 31 -46.65 26.54 26.16
N THR A 32 -47.52 26.31 27.14
CA THR A 32 -47.74 27.21 28.29
C THR A 32 -47.03 26.73 29.55
N GLY A 33 -46.69 25.44 29.62
CA GLY A 33 -46.16 24.80 30.83
C GLY A 33 -47.14 24.81 32.01
N GLY A 34 -48.46 24.95 31.76
CA GLY A 34 -49.50 25.10 32.79
C GLY A 34 -49.91 23.81 33.51
N GLY A 35 -49.44 22.64 33.09
CA GLY A 35 -49.70 21.36 33.74
C GLY A 35 -48.80 21.10 34.96
N VAL A 36 -48.92 19.92 35.57
CA VAL A 36 -48.10 19.48 36.72
C VAL A 36 -46.82 18.74 36.32
N ASN A 37 -46.76 18.19 35.10
CA ASN A 37 -45.60 17.45 34.57
C ASN A 37 -45.02 18.10 33.30
N ASN A 38 -43.89 17.59 32.83
CA ASN A 38 -43.13 18.11 31.69
C ASN A 38 -43.54 17.45 30.36
N ASN A 39 -44.64 16.70 30.34
CA ASN A 39 -45.00 15.81 29.25
C ASN A 39 -45.81 16.52 28.16
N TRP A 40 -45.57 16.16 26.90
CA TRP A 40 -46.32 16.70 25.77
C TRP A 40 -47.76 16.16 25.71
N SER A 41 -48.01 14.95 26.22
CA SER A 41 -49.35 14.33 26.29
C SER A 41 -50.31 15.04 27.26
N ALA A 42 -49.82 15.90 28.17
CA ALA A 42 -50.63 16.59 29.16
C ALA A 42 -51.32 17.83 28.56
N PRO A 43 -52.66 17.85 28.39
CA PRO A 43 -53.35 18.94 27.68
C PRO A 43 -53.17 20.32 28.34
N ALA A 44 -53.03 20.36 29.67
CA ALA A 44 -52.80 21.59 30.44
C ALA A 44 -51.49 22.31 30.06
N ASN A 45 -50.48 21.60 29.54
CA ASN A 45 -49.24 22.21 29.04
C ASN A 45 -49.40 22.93 27.70
N TRP A 46 -50.54 22.77 27.02
CA TRP A 46 -50.81 23.25 25.67
C TRP A 46 -52.12 24.07 25.57
N GLY A 47 -52.56 24.67 26.67
CA GLY A 47 -53.79 25.47 26.71
C GLY A 47 -55.08 24.65 26.60
N GLY A 48 -55.05 23.35 26.92
CA GLY A 48 -56.23 22.48 27.06
C GLY A 48 -56.31 21.31 26.08
N MET A 49 -55.42 21.23 25.07
CA MET A 49 -55.37 20.12 24.11
C MET A 49 -53.93 19.73 23.78
N ALA A 50 -53.56 18.47 24.02
CA ALA A 50 -52.24 17.95 23.66
C ALA A 50 -52.03 17.95 22.12
N PRO A 51 -50.77 17.99 21.63
CA PRO A 51 -50.48 17.96 20.20
C PRO A 51 -50.84 16.63 19.55
N ILE A 52 -51.30 16.69 18.31
CA ILE A 52 -51.55 15.54 17.44
C ILE A 52 -50.81 15.70 16.10
N ASN A 53 -50.88 14.68 15.25
CA ASN A 53 -50.22 14.71 13.95
C ASN A 53 -50.70 15.90 13.08
N ASN A 54 -49.75 16.53 12.40
CA ASN A 54 -49.84 17.73 11.58
C ASN A 54 -49.98 19.07 12.33
N ASP A 55 -50.01 19.08 13.66
CA ASP A 55 -49.97 20.33 14.42
C ASP A 55 -48.62 21.06 14.27
N ASN A 56 -48.62 22.37 14.50
CA ASN A 56 -47.39 23.17 14.67
C ASN A 56 -47.13 23.39 16.15
N LEU A 57 -45.89 23.25 16.59
CA LEU A 57 -45.51 23.46 17.99
C LEU A 57 -44.85 24.82 18.18
N ILE A 58 -45.35 25.61 19.12
CA ILE A 58 -44.83 26.94 19.45
C ILE A 58 -44.42 26.96 20.92
N PHE A 59 -43.13 27.15 21.18
CA PHE A 59 -42.57 27.30 22.52
C PHE A 59 -42.40 28.78 22.85
N VAL A 60 -43.19 29.27 23.80
CA VAL A 60 -43.22 30.68 24.22
C VAL A 60 -42.86 30.82 25.70
N GLY A 61 -42.23 31.94 26.07
CA GLY A 61 -41.95 32.29 27.48
C GLY A 61 -40.79 31.52 28.12
N THR A 62 -40.78 31.45 29.47
CA THR A 62 -39.71 30.83 30.29
C THR A 62 -40.21 29.72 31.22
N THR A 63 -41.49 29.33 31.12
CA THR A 63 -42.12 28.36 32.02
C THR A 63 -41.83 26.93 31.59
N ARG A 64 -41.27 26.13 32.52
CA ARG A 64 -40.91 24.71 32.32
C ARG A 64 -40.09 24.48 31.03
N PRO A 65 -38.91 25.09 30.91
CA PRO A 65 -38.11 25.05 29.69
C PRO A 65 -37.62 23.63 29.35
N ASN A 66 -37.39 22.78 30.36
CA ASN A 66 -37.12 21.36 30.17
C ASN A 66 -38.44 20.61 30.01
N ASN A 67 -38.70 20.04 28.83
CA ASN A 67 -39.91 19.27 28.57
C ASN A 67 -39.61 18.01 27.75
N SER A 68 -40.54 17.06 27.78
CA SER A 68 -40.36 15.72 27.22
C SER A 68 -41.53 15.34 26.33
N ASN A 69 -41.23 15.03 25.06
CA ASN A 69 -42.16 14.36 24.17
C ASN A 69 -42.34 12.90 24.62
N ASP A 70 -43.49 12.57 25.17
CA ASP A 70 -43.90 11.22 25.54
C ASP A 70 -44.91 10.63 24.54
N ILE A 71 -45.22 11.34 23.46
CA ILE A 71 -46.13 10.89 22.40
C ILE A 71 -45.32 10.09 21.37
N SER A 72 -45.76 8.88 21.05
CA SER A 72 -45.11 8.02 20.06
C SER A 72 -45.55 8.39 18.63
N ASN A 73 -44.63 8.26 17.66
CA ASN A 73 -44.88 8.51 16.23
C ASN A 73 -45.48 9.89 15.92
N LEU A 74 -45.12 10.90 16.71
CA LEU A 74 -45.62 12.26 16.53
C LEU A 74 -44.99 12.88 15.27
N ALA A 75 -45.84 13.23 14.31
CA ALA A 75 -45.46 13.95 13.09
C ALA A 75 -46.04 15.36 13.12
N VAL A 76 -45.20 16.39 13.27
CA VAL A 76 -45.62 17.79 13.36
C VAL A 76 -45.27 18.55 12.10
N GLY A 77 -46.01 19.64 11.84
CA GLY A 77 -45.73 20.55 10.73
C GLY A 77 -44.44 21.33 10.98
N THR A 78 -44.43 22.17 12.00
CA THR A 78 -43.29 23.05 12.34
C THR A 78 -43.02 23.07 13.84
N VAL A 79 -41.79 23.42 14.21
CA VAL A 79 -41.39 23.71 15.59
C VAL A 79 -40.80 25.11 15.64
N ARG A 80 -41.40 25.97 16.46
CA ARG A 80 -41.03 27.38 16.61
C ARG A 80 -40.72 27.71 18.06
N PHE A 81 -39.52 28.21 18.32
CA PHE A 81 -39.13 28.84 19.57
C PHE A 81 -39.29 30.35 19.46
N ALA A 82 -40.22 30.92 20.22
CA ALA A 82 -40.38 32.36 20.38
C ALA A 82 -39.77 32.87 21.71
N GLY A 83 -39.41 31.97 22.64
CA GLY A 83 -38.63 32.24 23.85
C GLY A 83 -37.34 31.42 23.87
N GLY A 84 -36.46 31.71 24.84
CA GLY A 84 -35.16 31.05 25.00
C GLY A 84 -35.08 30.12 26.21
N GLY A 85 -34.13 29.18 26.19
CA GLY A 85 -33.81 28.28 27.29
C GLY A 85 -34.49 26.91 27.22
N PHE A 86 -35.32 26.64 26.20
CA PHE A 86 -36.01 25.37 26.07
C PHE A 86 -35.07 24.21 25.75
N ASN A 87 -35.40 23.04 26.30
CA ASN A 87 -34.72 21.78 26.07
C ASN A 87 -35.75 20.68 25.82
N LEU A 88 -35.90 20.29 24.54
CA LEU A 88 -36.85 19.29 24.10
C LEU A 88 -36.18 17.91 24.11
N ASN A 89 -36.75 16.94 24.84
CA ASN A 89 -36.23 15.57 24.96
C ASN A 89 -37.34 14.54 24.72
N GLY A 90 -37.01 13.25 24.73
CA GLY A 90 -37.97 12.15 24.66
C GLY A 90 -38.08 11.53 23.27
N ASN A 91 -39.28 11.05 22.92
CA ASN A 91 -39.54 10.28 21.71
C ASN A 91 -39.19 11.05 20.43
N LEU A 92 -38.88 10.29 19.37
CA LEU A 92 -38.61 10.79 18.02
C LEU A 92 -39.75 11.67 17.49
N VAL A 93 -39.39 12.77 16.83
CA VAL A 93 -40.33 13.69 16.19
C VAL A 93 -40.11 13.68 14.68
N THR A 94 -41.15 13.38 13.91
CA THR A 94 -41.13 13.56 12.46
C THR A 94 -41.55 14.99 12.12
N LEU A 95 -40.74 15.68 11.33
CA LEU A 95 -41.04 17.03 10.85
C LEU A 95 -41.54 16.93 9.40
N ASN A 96 -42.83 17.21 9.19
CA ASN A 96 -43.52 17.06 7.91
C ASN A 96 -44.31 18.34 7.53
N PRO A 97 -43.65 19.47 7.28
CA PRO A 97 -44.33 20.71 6.95
C PRO A 97 -44.94 20.67 5.55
N SER A 98 -46.13 21.25 5.41
CA SER A 98 -46.77 21.53 4.12
C SER A 98 -46.25 22.81 3.45
N THR A 99 -45.47 23.64 4.16
CA THR A 99 -44.91 24.93 3.70
C THR A 99 -43.45 25.14 4.17
N ALA A 100 -42.78 26.18 3.69
CA ALA A 100 -41.38 26.46 4.02
C ALA A 100 -41.19 26.94 5.48
N GLY A 101 -40.38 26.21 6.27
CA GLY A 101 -39.90 26.62 7.61
C GLY A 101 -40.13 25.56 8.68
N ILE A 102 -39.13 24.72 8.95
CA ILE A 102 -39.30 23.52 9.80
C ILE A 102 -39.01 23.82 11.28
N LEU A 103 -37.84 24.41 11.52
CA LEU A 103 -37.33 24.77 12.83
C LEU A 103 -37.02 26.26 12.79
N THR A 104 -37.76 27.01 13.59
CA THR A 104 -37.58 28.46 13.72
C THR A 104 -37.17 28.77 15.15
N ASN A 105 -36.04 29.44 15.35
CA ASN A 105 -35.62 29.92 16.65
C ASN A 105 -35.46 31.44 16.61
N ILE A 106 -36.40 32.15 17.24
CA ILE A 106 -36.48 33.62 17.15
C ILE A 106 -35.75 34.31 18.29
N ALA A 107 -35.56 33.61 19.42
CA ALA A 107 -34.93 34.21 20.59
C ALA A 107 -34.20 33.17 21.44
N GLY A 108 -32.99 33.54 21.87
CA GLY A 108 -32.22 32.82 22.88
C GLY A 108 -31.61 31.49 22.39
N THR A 109 -31.02 30.78 23.34
CA THR A 109 -30.42 29.46 23.11
C THR A 109 -31.43 28.37 23.44
N ASN A 110 -31.74 27.51 22.48
CA ASN A 110 -32.68 26.40 22.63
C ASN A 110 -32.03 25.08 22.19
N ILE A 111 -32.42 23.97 22.82
CA ILE A 111 -31.86 22.64 22.60
C ILE A 111 -32.97 21.71 22.12
N VAL A 112 -32.70 20.97 21.05
CA VAL A 112 -33.52 19.85 20.60
C VAL A 112 -32.69 18.58 20.69
N ALA A 113 -32.99 17.78 21.71
CA ALA A 113 -32.35 16.50 21.97
C ALA A 113 -33.18 15.30 21.50
N ASN A 114 -34.44 15.51 21.13
CA ASN A 114 -35.21 14.52 20.39
C ASN A 114 -34.48 14.11 19.11
N ASP A 115 -34.56 12.83 18.76
CA ASP A 115 -34.25 12.40 17.41
C ASP A 115 -35.28 12.99 16.43
N LEU A 116 -34.80 13.43 15.28
CA LEU A 116 -35.60 14.12 14.27
C LEU A 116 -35.55 13.37 12.93
N VAL A 117 -36.71 13.11 12.35
CA VAL A 117 -36.84 12.67 10.95
C VAL A 117 -37.40 13.83 10.15
N ILE A 118 -36.73 14.21 9.08
CA ILE A 118 -37.12 15.34 8.22
C ILE A 118 -37.61 14.79 6.89
N THR A 119 -38.83 15.17 6.49
CA THR A 119 -39.39 14.74 5.20
C THR A 119 -38.92 15.63 4.03
N PRO A 120 -38.99 15.16 2.77
CA PRO A 120 -38.40 15.84 1.60
C PRO A 120 -39.04 17.20 1.23
N ALA A 121 -40.27 17.46 1.68
CA ALA A 121 -40.97 18.73 1.47
C ALA A 121 -40.36 19.88 2.30
N ALA A 122 -39.53 19.55 3.27
CA ALA A 122 -39.07 20.42 4.34
C ALA A 122 -37.66 20.95 4.04
N LYS A 123 -37.51 22.28 3.84
CA LYS A 123 -36.29 22.85 3.24
C LYS A 123 -35.52 23.89 4.06
N TYR A 124 -36.13 24.61 5.01
CA TYR A 124 -35.50 25.82 5.58
C TYR A 124 -35.57 25.90 7.10
N TRP A 125 -34.47 26.31 7.72
CA TRP A 125 -34.33 26.60 9.14
C TRP A 125 -34.01 28.07 9.32
N SER A 126 -34.64 28.70 10.30
CA SER A 126 -34.58 30.14 10.50
C SER A 126 -34.19 30.43 11.94
N ILE A 127 -32.98 30.91 12.15
CA ILE A 127 -32.46 31.23 13.49
C ILE A 127 -32.14 32.72 13.50
N ALA A 128 -32.84 33.48 14.34
CA ALA A 128 -32.69 34.92 14.41
C ALA A 128 -31.26 35.33 14.85
N PRO A 129 -30.82 36.55 14.50
CA PRO A 129 -29.57 37.11 15.04
C PRO A 129 -29.53 37.01 16.57
N ASN A 130 -28.32 36.81 17.12
CA ASN A 130 -28.10 36.64 18.57
C ASN A 130 -28.85 35.46 19.22
N SER A 131 -29.34 34.50 18.43
CA SER A 131 -30.00 33.28 18.91
C SER A 131 -29.25 32.02 18.45
N GLU A 132 -29.39 30.94 19.21
CA GLU A 132 -28.69 29.68 18.95
C GLU A 132 -29.65 28.48 19.06
N LEU A 133 -29.68 27.63 18.05
CA LEU A 133 -30.35 26.33 18.13
C LEU A 133 -29.29 25.23 18.21
N ARG A 134 -29.34 24.41 19.26
CA ARG A 134 -28.45 23.27 19.45
C ARG A 134 -29.19 21.98 19.18
N LEU A 135 -28.64 21.15 18.30
CA LEU A 135 -29.19 19.85 17.96
C LEU A 135 -28.26 18.75 18.45
N THR A 136 -28.77 17.99 19.42
CA THR A 136 -28.00 16.95 20.13
C THR A 136 -28.52 15.56 19.83
N GLY A 137 -29.80 15.43 19.43
CA GLY A 137 -30.37 14.18 18.93
C GLY A 137 -29.87 13.82 17.54
N THR A 138 -30.23 12.62 17.09
CA THR A 138 -29.94 12.13 15.74
C THR A 138 -30.92 12.73 14.75
N ILE A 139 -30.40 13.29 13.66
CA ILE A 139 -31.21 13.85 12.58
C ILE A 139 -31.02 13.01 11.34
N THR A 140 -32.12 12.52 10.79
CA THR A 140 -32.14 11.76 9.54
C THR A 140 -33.03 12.45 8.52
N ASN A 141 -32.52 12.65 7.31
CA ASN A 141 -33.31 13.03 6.15
C ASN A 141 -33.23 11.94 5.09
N THR A 142 -34.36 11.27 4.87
CA THR A 142 -34.57 10.29 3.80
C THR A 142 -35.31 10.97 2.66
N ALA A 143 -34.72 11.04 1.48
CA ALA A 143 -35.40 11.59 0.32
C ALA A 143 -35.54 10.55 -0.81
N PRO A 144 -36.74 10.40 -1.41
CA PRO A 144 -36.89 9.54 -2.58
C PRO A 144 -35.98 10.04 -3.70
N THR A 145 -35.34 9.10 -4.39
CA THR A 145 -34.40 9.33 -5.49
C THR A 145 -34.97 10.33 -6.52
N GLY A 146 -34.15 11.28 -7.01
CA GLY A 146 -34.52 12.16 -8.13
C GLY A 146 -35.11 13.57 -7.84
N THR A 147 -35.27 14.03 -6.59
CA THR A 147 -35.79 15.39 -6.29
C THR A 147 -34.69 16.40 -5.93
N SER A 148 -34.62 17.55 -6.61
CA SER A 148 -33.53 18.55 -6.56
C SER A 148 -33.51 19.49 -5.32
N ALA A 149 -34.01 19.05 -4.17
CA ALA A 149 -34.11 19.90 -2.99
C ALA A 149 -32.98 19.65 -1.98
N GLY A 150 -32.11 20.65 -1.78
CA GLY A 150 -31.12 20.66 -0.69
C GLY A 150 -31.79 20.66 0.69
N TRP A 151 -31.20 19.90 1.61
CA TRP A 151 -31.55 19.82 3.02
C TRP A 151 -31.12 21.11 3.75
N VAL A 152 -31.87 21.51 4.78
CA VAL A 152 -31.56 22.60 5.72
C VAL A 152 -30.89 23.83 5.12
N GLY A 153 -31.70 24.69 4.49
CA GLY A 153 -31.33 26.07 4.20
C GLY A 153 -31.38 26.93 5.46
N MET A 154 -30.24 27.35 5.99
CA MET A 154 -30.21 28.38 7.04
C MET A 154 -30.38 29.78 6.44
N THR A 155 -31.44 30.48 6.85
CA THR A 155 -31.89 31.71 6.17
C THR A 155 -31.76 32.99 6.98
N ASN A 156 -31.21 32.98 8.21
CA ASN A 156 -31.06 34.13 9.11
C ASN A 156 -29.70 34.09 9.84
N ASP A 157 -29.25 35.22 10.42
CA ASP A 157 -27.88 35.40 10.95
C ASP A 157 -27.62 34.79 12.34
N GLY A 158 -28.43 33.81 12.76
CA GLY A 158 -28.24 33.07 14.01
C GLY A 158 -27.22 31.93 13.91
N VAL A 159 -27.13 31.16 15.00
CA VAL A 159 -26.21 30.01 15.12
C VAL A 159 -26.98 28.70 15.15
N LEU A 160 -26.61 27.77 14.28
CA LEU A 160 -27.03 26.39 14.36
C LEU A 160 -25.84 25.53 14.80
N ARG A 161 -25.97 24.86 15.95
CA ARG A 161 -24.91 23.98 16.47
C ARG A 161 -25.35 22.54 16.44
N PHE A 162 -24.51 21.68 15.87
CA PHE A 162 -24.64 20.23 15.93
C PHE A 162 -23.63 19.68 16.94
N THR A 163 -24.12 19.03 17.98
CA THR A 163 -23.31 18.20 18.88
C THR A 163 -23.67 16.72 18.77
N GLY A 164 -24.80 16.42 18.13
CA GLY A 164 -25.25 15.06 17.80
C GLY A 164 -24.85 14.61 16.40
N THR A 165 -25.56 13.61 15.88
CA THR A 165 -25.38 13.09 14.52
C THR A 165 -26.44 13.66 13.59
N ALA A 166 -26.04 14.16 12.42
CA ALA A 166 -26.95 14.66 11.40
C ALA A 166 -26.57 14.06 10.03
N LYS A 167 -27.43 13.21 9.47
CA LYS A 167 -27.17 12.52 8.19
C LYS A 167 -28.22 12.90 7.16
N SER A 168 -27.74 13.28 5.98
CA SER A 168 -28.59 13.55 4.84
C SER A 168 -28.11 12.83 3.59
N GLU A 169 -29.07 12.23 2.89
CA GLU A 169 -28.89 11.66 1.55
C GLU A 169 -28.74 12.74 0.47
N ARG A 170 -28.98 14.01 0.81
CA ARG A 170 -28.85 15.18 -0.07
C ARG A 170 -27.88 16.23 0.47
N GLY A 171 -27.55 17.21 -0.35
CA GLY A 171 -26.66 18.30 0.04
C GLY A 171 -27.31 19.34 0.95
N MET A 172 -26.47 20.17 1.57
CA MET A 172 -26.86 21.25 2.49
C MET A 172 -26.61 22.63 1.88
N ASP A 173 -27.50 23.59 2.15
CA ASP A 173 -27.36 24.97 1.69
C ASP A 173 -27.28 25.96 2.88
N LEU A 174 -26.26 26.83 2.89
CA LEU A 174 -26.12 27.86 3.91
C LEU A 174 -26.18 29.25 3.26
N PHE A 175 -27.28 29.98 3.48
CA PHE A 175 -27.47 31.30 2.88
C PHE A 175 -26.85 32.41 3.74
N ARG A 176 -27.04 32.35 5.07
CA ARG A 176 -26.40 33.27 6.03
C ARG A 176 -26.42 32.69 7.45
N GLY A 177 -25.69 33.31 8.36
CA GLY A 177 -25.51 32.84 9.74
C GLY A 177 -24.37 31.82 9.86
N THR A 178 -24.32 31.14 11.00
CA THR A 178 -23.21 30.21 11.33
C THR A 178 -23.72 28.81 11.62
N VAL A 179 -23.16 27.81 10.94
CA VAL A 179 -23.26 26.39 11.31
C VAL A 179 -22.02 25.98 12.08
N ILE A 180 -22.18 25.35 13.24
CA ILE A 180 -21.07 24.84 14.05
C ILE A 180 -21.25 23.34 14.20
N VAL A 181 -20.24 22.55 13.84
CA VAL A 181 -20.15 21.13 14.19
C VAL A 181 -19.17 21.00 15.35
N ASP A 182 -19.72 20.72 16.52
CA ASP A 182 -19.02 20.82 17.81
C ASP A 182 -19.01 19.45 18.49
N GLY A 183 -17.97 18.66 18.21
CA GLY A 183 -17.88 17.24 18.61
C GLY A 183 -18.92 16.31 17.96
N GLY A 184 -19.89 16.86 17.24
CA GLY A 184 -20.89 16.11 16.48
C GLY A 184 -20.40 15.60 15.13
N PHE A 185 -21.30 14.93 14.42
CA PHE A 185 -21.05 14.40 13.07
C PHE A 185 -22.14 14.89 12.12
N VAL A 186 -21.77 15.55 11.03
CA VAL A 186 -22.70 16.00 9.99
C VAL A 186 -22.27 15.41 8.65
N GLN A 187 -23.20 14.80 7.91
CA GLN A 187 -22.96 14.26 6.58
C GLN A 187 -23.91 14.85 5.54
N ALA A 188 -23.34 15.37 4.46
CA ALA A 188 -24.05 15.86 3.29
C ALA A 188 -23.65 15.04 2.04
N ASN A 189 -24.59 14.28 1.49
CA ASN A 189 -24.37 13.41 0.33
C ASN A 189 -24.84 14.04 -1.00
N ASN A 190 -24.41 13.46 -2.13
CA ASN A 190 -24.82 13.72 -3.53
C ASN A 190 -24.51 15.14 -4.04
N ASP A 191 -25.06 16.17 -3.38
CA ASP A 191 -24.90 17.58 -3.74
C ASP A 191 -23.83 18.29 -2.89
N GLY A 192 -23.39 17.65 -1.79
CA GLY A 192 -22.36 18.15 -0.87
C GLY A 192 -22.83 19.31 0.01
N PHE A 193 -21.96 20.27 0.33
CA PHE A 193 -22.29 21.43 1.18
C PHE A 193 -22.04 22.73 0.41
N ARG A 194 -23.01 23.64 0.36
CA ARG A 194 -22.99 24.81 -0.53
C ARG A 194 -23.30 26.08 0.25
N PHE A 195 -22.42 27.06 0.17
CA PHE A 195 -22.63 28.40 0.73
C PHE A 195 -23.25 29.28 -0.34
N LYS A 196 -24.37 29.93 -0.05
CA LYS A 196 -25.12 30.78 -0.99
C LYS A 196 -25.39 32.21 -0.46
N PRO A 197 -24.39 32.93 0.10
CA PRO A 197 -24.62 34.26 0.66
C PRO A 197 -24.77 35.34 -0.41
N GLN A 198 -25.79 36.19 -0.25
CA GLN A 198 -25.99 37.41 -1.05
C GLN A 198 -25.05 38.53 -0.58
N VAL A 199 -24.95 39.61 -1.37
CA VAL A 199 -24.20 40.82 -1.01
C VAL A 199 -24.58 41.30 0.40
N GLY A 200 -23.56 41.57 1.22
CA GLY A 200 -23.74 42.03 2.60
C GLY A 200 -24.04 40.92 3.61
N TRP A 201 -24.25 39.67 3.16
CA TRP A 201 -24.44 38.52 4.05
C TRP A 201 -23.14 37.74 4.25
N THR A 202 -23.06 37.09 5.42
CA THR A 202 -22.00 36.14 5.74
C THR A 202 -22.59 34.79 6.09
N ALA A 203 -22.08 33.75 5.43
CA ALA A 203 -22.37 32.36 5.70
C ALA A 203 -21.10 31.70 6.25
N ALA A 204 -21.15 31.17 7.47
CA ALA A 204 -19.99 30.59 8.15
C ALA A 204 -20.21 29.13 8.55
N VAL A 205 -19.20 28.29 8.38
CA VAL A 205 -19.12 26.96 9.01
C VAL A 205 -17.94 26.93 9.95
N GLN A 206 -18.12 26.31 11.13
CA GLN A 206 -17.06 26.11 12.10
C GLN A 206 -16.97 24.64 12.50
N LEU A 207 -15.76 24.09 12.53
CA LEU A 207 -15.47 22.80 13.14
C LEU A 207 -14.68 23.02 14.44
N THR A 208 -15.26 22.54 15.53
CA THR A 208 -14.74 22.66 16.89
C THR A 208 -14.85 21.34 17.64
N ASN A 209 -14.07 21.19 18.70
CA ASN A 209 -14.09 20.03 19.61
C ASN A 209 -14.10 18.67 18.88
N ASN A 210 -13.26 18.54 17.84
CA ASN A 210 -13.18 17.33 17.02
C ASN A 210 -14.46 16.96 16.23
N GLY A 211 -15.35 17.91 15.95
CA GLY A 211 -16.52 17.69 15.10
C GLY A 211 -16.14 17.33 13.67
N THR A 212 -16.97 16.50 13.02
CA THR A 212 -16.75 16.03 11.65
C THR A 212 -17.85 16.51 10.71
N LEU A 213 -17.44 17.15 9.61
CA LEU A 213 -18.29 17.38 8.45
C LEU A 213 -17.85 16.48 7.30
N ARG A 214 -18.70 15.54 6.90
CA ARG A 214 -18.45 14.62 5.78
C ARG A 214 -19.20 15.05 4.52
N ILE A 215 -18.48 15.10 3.42
CA ILE A 215 -19.00 15.27 2.07
C ILE A 215 -18.94 13.92 1.38
N GLY A 216 -20.11 13.36 1.03
CA GLY A 216 -20.22 12.02 0.43
C GLY A 216 -20.99 11.98 -0.89
N GLY A 217 -21.01 10.81 -1.52
CA GLY A 217 -21.82 10.54 -2.72
C GLY A 217 -21.47 11.38 -3.96
N GLY A 218 -20.21 11.82 -4.11
CA GLY A 218 -19.78 12.67 -5.24
C GLY A 218 -20.10 14.17 -5.08
N GLY A 219 -20.56 14.59 -3.89
CA GLY A 219 -20.80 15.99 -3.56
C GLY A 219 -19.52 16.82 -3.45
N ASN A 220 -19.66 18.14 -3.45
CA ASN A 220 -18.55 19.09 -3.29
C ASN A 220 -18.76 19.99 -2.06
N PHE A 221 -17.68 20.52 -1.50
CA PHE A 221 -17.76 21.61 -0.52
C PHE A 221 -17.56 22.95 -1.26
N ARG A 222 -18.60 23.76 -1.40
CA ARG A 222 -18.59 24.94 -2.29
C ARG A 222 -18.81 26.23 -1.53
N MET A 223 -17.74 27.01 -1.38
CA MET A 223 -17.76 28.34 -0.77
C MET A 223 -17.91 29.41 -1.85
N GLY A 224 -19.01 30.17 -1.78
CA GLY A 224 -19.38 31.18 -2.79
C GLY A 224 -20.46 30.73 -3.77
N ASN A 225 -21.06 29.54 -3.59
CA ASN A 225 -22.07 28.95 -4.45
C ASN A 225 -23.41 29.70 -4.55
N ASN A 226 -23.45 30.83 -5.25
CA ASN A 226 -24.66 31.63 -5.46
C ASN A 226 -25.54 31.11 -6.61
N GLY A 227 -26.08 29.90 -6.47
CA GLY A 227 -27.17 29.41 -7.33
C GLY A 227 -28.50 30.16 -7.07
N THR A 228 -29.38 30.22 -8.06
CA THR A 228 -30.68 30.94 -8.12
C THR A 228 -31.77 30.51 -7.12
N GLY A 229 -31.42 29.77 -6.07
CA GLY A 229 -32.34 29.07 -5.18
C GLY A 229 -32.74 29.84 -3.91
N PHE A 230 -33.16 31.10 -4.02
CA PHE A 230 -34.13 31.80 -3.16
C PHE A 230 -34.29 33.24 -3.71
N GLY A 231 -35.35 33.51 -4.46
CA GLY A 231 -35.92 34.85 -4.65
C GLY A 231 -35.10 35.97 -5.34
N ALA A 232 -33.84 35.79 -5.73
CA ALA A 232 -33.14 36.82 -6.52
C ALA A 232 -32.09 36.21 -7.45
N ALA A 233 -32.31 36.39 -8.76
CA ALA A 233 -31.23 36.40 -9.73
C ALA A 233 -30.37 37.66 -9.45
N GLY A 234 -29.06 37.51 -9.24
CA GLY A 234 -28.10 38.60 -9.49
C GLY A 234 -27.44 39.33 -8.31
N ALA A 235 -27.71 39.02 -7.05
CA ALA A 235 -27.00 39.66 -5.93
C ALA A 235 -25.72 38.88 -5.54
N ALA A 236 -24.75 38.83 -6.44
CA ALA A 236 -23.45 38.19 -6.20
C ALA A 236 -22.54 39.07 -5.31
N GLY A 237 -21.90 38.49 -4.28
CA GLY A 237 -20.90 39.20 -3.47
C GLY A 237 -20.91 38.97 -1.95
N GLY A 238 -21.62 37.95 -1.45
CA GLY A 238 -21.57 37.57 -0.03
C GLY A 238 -20.27 36.86 0.37
N ILE A 239 -20.03 36.76 1.68
CA ILE A 239 -18.83 36.13 2.25
C ILE A 239 -19.16 34.71 2.69
N SER A 240 -18.43 33.74 2.15
CA SER A 240 -18.42 32.35 2.64
C SER A 240 -17.18 32.13 3.49
N ARG A 241 -17.36 31.76 4.76
CA ARG A 241 -16.27 31.51 5.70
C ARG A 241 -16.29 30.08 6.22
N MET A 242 -15.13 29.46 6.28
CA MET A 242 -14.92 28.17 6.95
C MET A 242 -13.82 28.38 7.98
N ASP A 243 -14.07 28.01 9.23
CA ASP A 243 -13.05 28.02 10.29
C ASP A 243 -12.89 26.64 10.91
N MET A 244 -11.67 26.12 10.83
CA MET A 244 -11.29 24.84 11.41
C MET A 244 -10.27 25.09 12.52
N SER A 245 -10.72 24.99 13.76
CA SER A 245 -9.84 25.02 14.94
C SER A 245 -9.32 23.62 15.29
N SER A 246 -10.17 22.61 15.08
CA SER A 246 -9.97 21.19 15.32
C SER A 246 -11.00 20.41 14.49
N GLY A 247 -11.04 19.07 14.60
CA GLY A 247 -12.01 18.26 13.86
C GLY A 247 -11.64 17.99 12.42
N MET A 248 -12.63 17.50 11.66
CA MET A 248 -12.39 16.89 10.35
C MET A 248 -13.37 17.36 9.28
N LEU A 249 -12.85 17.80 8.14
CA LEU A 249 -13.60 17.89 6.89
C LEU A 249 -13.24 16.68 6.03
N GLU A 250 -14.16 15.75 5.88
CA GLU A 250 -13.93 14.50 5.14
C GLU A 250 -14.52 14.56 3.74
N LEU A 251 -13.73 14.16 2.74
CA LEU A 251 -14.09 14.14 1.33
C LEU A 251 -14.10 12.70 0.81
N TYR A 252 -15.29 12.11 0.67
CA TYR A 252 -15.47 10.76 0.12
C TYR A 252 -15.71 10.78 -1.39
N GLY A 253 -15.04 9.87 -2.11
CA GLY A 253 -15.06 9.83 -3.57
C GLY A 253 -14.35 11.04 -4.19
N ALA A 254 -14.59 11.33 -5.46
CA ALA A 254 -13.99 12.46 -6.18
C ALA A 254 -14.68 13.80 -5.83
N ALA A 255 -14.46 14.30 -4.63
CA ALA A 255 -15.02 15.55 -4.12
C ALA A 255 -14.00 16.70 -4.16
N THR A 256 -14.46 17.89 -4.53
CA THR A 256 -13.65 19.13 -4.57
C THR A 256 -14.10 20.12 -3.51
N ILE A 257 -13.12 20.77 -2.87
CA ILE A 257 -13.32 21.99 -2.09
C ILE A 257 -13.15 23.17 -3.04
N PHE A 258 -14.20 23.96 -3.22
CA PHE A 258 -14.13 25.21 -3.98
C PHE A 258 -14.14 26.41 -3.03
N VAL A 259 -13.16 27.30 -3.19
CA VAL A 259 -13.03 28.54 -2.41
C VAL A 259 -13.15 29.74 -3.34
N GLY A 260 -14.26 30.48 -3.26
CA GLY A 260 -14.56 31.59 -4.18
C GLY A 260 -15.16 31.09 -5.50
N ASP A 261 -16.32 30.43 -5.43
CA ASP A 261 -16.94 29.64 -6.52
C ASP A 261 -18.28 30.21 -7.08
N ASN A 262 -18.81 29.57 -8.13
CA ASN A 262 -20.10 29.69 -8.86
C ASN A 262 -20.58 31.06 -9.40
N VAL A 263 -20.25 32.21 -8.80
CA VAL A 263 -20.67 33.52 -9.36
C VAL A 263 -19.56 34.58 -9.21
N ALA A 264 -19.39 35.41 -10.23
CA ALA A 264 -18.45 36.53 -10.23
C ALA A 264 -18.61 37.41 -8.97
N GLY A 265 -17.50 37.67 -8.27
CA GLY A 265 -17.48 38.46 -7.04
C GLY A 265 -17.76 37.70 -5.74
N ALA A 266 -18.04 36.39 -5.78
CA ALA A 266 -18.20 35.59 -4.57
C ALA A 266 -16.88 35.42 -3.81
N LYS A 267 -16.89 35.76 -2.50
CA LYS A 267 -15.72 35.68 -1.64
C LYS A 267 -15.74 34.43 -0.78
N GLY A 268 -14.71 33.59 -0.91
CA GLY A 268 -14.47 32.42 -0.09
C GLY A 268 -13.22 32.59 0.76
N VAL A 269 -13.34 32.38 2.07
CA VAL A 269 -12.20 32.39 3.01
C VAL A 269 -12.22 31.12 3.85
N PHE A 270 -11.25 30.24 3.63
CA PHE A 270 -11.06 29.03 4.42
C PHE A 270 -9.89 29.26 5.39
N ASN A 271 -10.15 29.20 6.70
CA ASN A 271 -9.15 29.31 7.75
C ASN A 271 -8.94 27.94 8.41
N GLN A 272 -7.84 27.28 8.09
CA GLN A 272 -7.43 26.06 8.77
C GLN A 272 -6.37 26.40 9.81
N ASN A 273 -6.78 26.50 11.06
CA ASN A 273 -5.90 26.74 12.21
C ASN A 273 -5.47 25.42 12.88
N GLY A 274 -6.18 24.33 12.60
CA GLY A 274 -5.92 22.99 13.12
C GLY A 274 -6.77 21.94 12.39
N GLY A 275 -6.89 20.75 12.98
CA GLY A 275 -7.72 19.67 12.44
C GLY A 275 -7.20 19.05 11.14
N LEU A 276 -8.05 18.24 10.50
CA LEU A 276 -7.72 17.48 9.31
C LEU A 276 -8.73 17.72 8.19
N VAL A 277 -8.26 18.16 7.02
CA VAL A 277 -9.02 18.02 5.77
C VAL A 277 -8.53 16.73 5.12
N TRP A 278 -9.41 15.74 4.98
CA TRP A 278 -9.06 14.39 4.52
C TRP A 278 -9.73 14.06 3.19
N GLY A 279 -8.93 13.78 2.17
CA GLY A 279 -9.34 13.16 0.91
C GLY A 279 -9.12 11.65 0.93
N SER A 280 -10.09 10.90 0.42
CA SER A 280 -9.95 9.46 0.24
C SER A 280 -8.79 9.11 -0.68
N ALA A 281 -7.91 8.20 -0.25
CA ALA A 281 -6.82 7.70 -1.07
C ALA A 281 -7.32 7.16 -2.42
N GLY A 282 -6.57 7.42 -3.49
CA GLY A 282 -6.94 7.03 -4.86
C GLY A 282 -8.09 7.81 -5.50
N SER A 283 -8.73 8.74 -4.78
CA SER A 283 -9.76 9.64 -5.32
C SER A 283 -9.18 11.00 -5.69
N ALA A 284 -9.73 11.62 -6.74
CA ALA A 284 -9.34 12.95 -7.20
C ALA A 284 -9.90 14.06 -6.29
N ASN A 285 -9.46 14.10 -5.03
CA ASN A 285 -9.86 15.12 -4.07
C ASN A 285 -9.04 16.39 -4.23
N THR A 286 -9.65 17.44 -4.78
CA THR A 286 -8.92 18.68 -5.10
C THR A 286 -9.37 19.86 -4.23
N LEU A 287 -8.44 20.79 -4.00
CA LEU A 287 -8.73 22.15 -3.54
C LEU A 287 -8.61 23.10 -4.73
N ALA A 288 -9.73 23.70 -5.14
CA ALA A 288 -9.81 24.67 -6.22
C ALA A 288 -10.11 26.06 -5.65
N ILE A 289 -9.20 27.01 -5.84
CA ILE A 289 -9.30 28.38 -5.33
C ILE A 289 -9.58 29.33 -6.50
N GLY A 290 -10.56 30.21 -6.37
CA GLY A 290 -11.07 31.01 -7.47
C GLY A 290 -11.75 30.11 -8.51
N GLY A 291 -12.87 29.47 -8.12
CA GLY A 291 -13.57 28.44 -8.90
C GLY A 291 -14.21 28.94 -10.20
N VAL A 292 -14.41 30.25 -10.33
CA VAL A 292 -15.09 30.91 -11.45
C VAL A 292 -14.38 32.18 -11.89
N ALA A 293 -14.75 32.69 -13.07
CA ALA A 293 -14.32 34.01 -13.50
C ALA A 293 -14.71 35.07 -12.45
N ASN A 294 -13.77 35.93 -12.08
CA ASN A 294 -13.86 36.90 -10.99
C ASN A 294 -14.15 36.29 -9.60
N GLY A 295 -13.83 35.01 -9.39
CA GLY A 295 -13.90 34.39 -8.05
C GLY A 295 -12.83 35.00 -7.13
N ASP A 296 -13.18 35.22 -5.86
CA ASP A 296 -12.27 35.74 -4.82
C ASP A 296 -12.07 34.67 -3.75
N GLY A 297 -11.02 33.84 -3.92
CA GLY A 297 -10.72 32.73 -3.03
C GLY A 297 -9.43 32.94 -2.24
N THR A 298 -9.49 32.71 -0.93
CA THR A 298 -8.31 32.66 -0.06
C THR A 298 -8.36 31.44 0.85
N TYR A 299 -7.28 30.65 0.85
CA TYR A 299 -7.06 29.55 1.78
C TYR A 299 -5.92 29.89 2.74
N ASN A 300 -6.22 30.07 4.02
CA ASN A 300 -5.27 30.35 5.08
C ASN A 300 -4.91 29.06 5.81
N PHE A 301 -3.70 28.57 5.60
CA PHE A 301 -3.21 27.30 6.12
C PHE A 301 -2.29 27.50 7.33
N ASN A 302 -2.90 27.91 8.44
CA ASN A 302 -2.24 28.31 9.69
C ASN A 302 -1.85 27.13 10.60
N GLY A 303 -2.32 25.92 10.29
CA GLY A 303 -2.07 24.72 11.08
C GLY A 303 -2.88 23.52 10.59
N GLY A 304 -2.77 22.40 11.29
CA GLY A 304 -3.46 21.15 10.93
C GLY A 304 -2.87 20.47 9.68
N THR A 305 -3.62 19.52 9.13
CA THR A 305 -3.23 18.77 7.93
C THR A 305 -4.23 18.98 6.80
N LEU A 306 -3.73 19.26 5.59
CA LEU A 306 -4.51 19.25 4.36
C LEU A 306 -4.04 18.06 3.52
N TRP A 307 -4.84 16.98 3.48
CA TRP A 307 -4.51 15.74 2.80
C TRP A 307 -5.38 15.56 1.55
N ILE A 308 -4.84 15.91 0.39
CA ILE A 308 -5.59 16.03 -0.88
C ILE A 308 -4.73 15.62 -2.08
N SER A 309 -5.32 15.48 -3.26
CA SER A 309 -4.59 15.08 -4.48
C SER A 309 -3.97 16.26 -5.22
N GLN A 310 -4.54 17.47 -5.09
CA GLN A 310 -4.07 18.67 -5.79
C GLN A 310 -4.64 19.96 -5.17
N VAL A 311 -3.81 21.01 -5.12
CA VAL A 311 -4.21 22.41 -4.93
C VAL A 311 -4.05 23.16 -6.25
N LYS A 312 -5.08 23.87 -6.70
CA LYS A 312 -5.02 24.63 -7.96
C LYS A 312 -5.88 25.88 -7.96
N GLN A 313 -5.62 26.76 -8.93
CA GLN A 313 -6.63 27.73 -9.36
C GLN A 313 -7.77 26.99 -10.07
N GLY A 314 -9.01 27.32 -9.71
CA GLY A 314 -10.19 26.70 -10.32
C GLY A 314 -10.50 27.26 -11.71
N ASN A 315 -10.34 28.56 -11.90
CA ASN A 315 -10.60 29.27 -13.15
C ASN A 315 -9.51 30.32 -13.41
N ALA A 316 -8.95 30.34 -14.63
CA ALA A 316 -7.86 31.23 -15.01
C ALA A 316 -8.16 32.73 -14.84
N ASN A 317 -9.45 33.12 -14.90
CA ASN A 317 -9.89 34.51 -14.79
C ASN A 317 -10.39 34.86 -13.38
N ALA A 318 -9.99 34.12 -12.34
CA ALA A 318 -10.31 34.48 -10.96
C ALA A 318 -9.68 35.83 -10.57
N THR A 319 -10.36 36.59 -9.70
CA THR A 319 -9.80 37.84 -9.15
C THR A 319 -8.73 37.53 -8.11
N ASN A 320 -9.00 36.55 -7.24
CA ASN A 320 -8.04 36.05 -6.26
C ASN A 320 -8.07 34.52 -6.25
N ALA A 321 -6.88 33.92 -6.22
CA ALA A 321 -6.66 32.50 -6.00
C ALA A 321 -5.43 32.34 -5.11
N VAL A 322 -5.59 32.65 -3.82
CA VAL A 322 -4.50 32.79 -2.86
C VAL A 322 -4.44 31.58 -1.93
N PHE A 323 -3.24 31.00 -1.78
CA PHE A 323 -2.94 29.98 -0.77
C PHE A 323 -1.83 30.51 0.16
N ASN A 324 -2.11 30.57 1.46
CA ASN A 324 -1.18 31.09 2.45
C ASN A 324 -0.68 29.94 3.34
N PHE A 325 0.57 29.53 3.17
CA PHE A 325 1.27 28.65 4.08
C PHE A 325 1.66 29.40 5.35
N ASN A 326 1.25 28.89 6.51
CA ASN A 326 1.58 29.47 7.80
C ASN A 326 1.60 28.41 8.92
N GLY A 327 2.29 27.29 8.68
CA GLY A 327 2.48 26.22 9.68
C GLY A 327 1.59 24.99 9.55
N GLY A 328 0.69 24.94 8.55
CA GLY A 328 -0.04 23.72 8.20
C GLY A 328 0.80 22.71 7.42
N VAL A 329 0.45 21.41 7.53
CA VAL A 329 1.11 20.28 6.84
C VAL A 329 0.34 19.84 5.59
N LEU A 330 0.87 20.15 4.42
CA LEU A 330 0.28 19.73 3.14
C LEU A 330 0.74 18.31 2.81
N LYS A 331 -0.21 17.39 2.59
CA LYS A 331 0.05 15.98 2.30
C LYS A 331 -0.63 15.51 1.02
N PRO A 332 0.05 14.77 0.14
CA PRO A 332 -0.56 14.18 -1.05
C PRO A 332 -1.31 12.88 -0.75
N THR A 333 -2.40 12.63 -1.48
CA THR A 333 -3.10 11.32 -1.47
C THR A 333 -2.56 10.34 -2.52
N ALA A 334 -1.72 10.81 -3.45
CA ALA A 334 -1.05 10.05 -4.51
C ALA A 334 0.09 10.86 -5.12
N SER A 335 1.01 10.21 -5.85
CA SER A 335 2.04 10.90 -6.65
C SER A 335 1.39 11.81 -7.70
N SER A 336 1.95 13.00 -7.91
CA SER A 336 1.35 14.01 -8.80
C SER A 336 2.39 15.01 -9.33
N THR A 337 2.49 15.14 -10.65
CA THR A 337 3.32 16.16 -11.30
C THR A 337 2.73 17.56 -11.26
N THR A 338 1.52 17.72 -10.70
CA THR A 338 0.77 18.97 -10.68
C THR A 338 0.17 19.24 -9.29
N PHE A 339 0.88 18.82 -8.23
CA PHE A 339 0.34 18.80 -6.86
C PHE A 339 -0.09 20.18 -6.37
N LEU A 340 0.68 21.23 -6.68
CA LEU A 340 0.31 22.62 -6.41
C LEU A 340 0.76 23.53 -7.55
N GLN A 341 -0.19 24.13 -8.28
CA GLN A 341 0.09 24.94 -9.46
C GLN A 341 -1.04 25.91 -9.85
N GLY A 342 -0.69 26.93 -10.62
CA GLY A 342 -1.64 27.83 -11.29
C GLY A 342 -2.32 28.86 -10.39
N LEU A 343 -1.99 28.92 -9.10
CA LEU A 343 -2.51 29.94 -8.19
C LEU A 343 -1.97 31.32 -8.58
N LEU A 344 -2.76 32.37 -8.30
CA LEU A 344 -2.29 33.75 -8.44
C LEU A 344 -1.20 34.08 -7.43
N THR A 345 -1.31 33.53 -6.22
CA THR A 345 -0.27 33.70 -5.20
C THR A 345 -0.23 32.51 -4.25
N ALA A 346 0.97 32.02 -3.96
CA ALA A 346 1.23 31.08 -2.87
C ALA A 346 2.24 31.71 -1.90
N ASN A 347 1.75 32.23 -0.78
CA ASN A 347 2.57 32.94 0.20
C ASN A 347 3.10 31.97 1.26
N VAL A 348 4.38 32.09 1.59
CA VAL A 348 5.06 31.41 2.71
C VAL A 348 5.25 32.42 3.84
N GLN A 349 4.31 32.41 4.79
CA GLN A 349 4.29 33.32 5.94
C GLN A 349 5.17 32.79 7.09
N SER A 350 5.22 33.48 8.23
CA SER A 350 6.16 33.19 9.33
C SER A 350 6.10 31.75 9.86
N GLY A 351 4.93 31.10 9.82
CA GLY A 351 4.79 29.68 10.21
C GLY A 351 5.38 28.68 9.21
N GLY A 352 5.73 29.13 8.00
CA GLY A 352 6.38 28.33 6.96
C GLY A 352 5.43 27.43 6.17
N ALA A 353 5.98 26.85 5.10
CA ALA A 353 5.37 25.79 4.31
C ALA A 353 5.91 24.45 4.77
N ILE A 354 5.05 23.53 5.20
CA ILE A 354 5.43 22.17 5.58
C ILE A 354 4.81 21.22 4.57
N ILE A 355 5.65 20.52 3.81
CA ILE A 355 5.25 19.56 2.80
C ILE A 355 5.71 18.18 3.24
N ASP A 356 4.77 17.31 3.59
CA ASP A 356 5.04 15.92 3.91
C ASP A 356 4.60 15.06 2.74
N THR A 357 5.57 14.53 2.00
CA THR A 357 5.33 13.73 0.81
C THR A 357 4.84 12.33 1.13
N THR A 358 4.88 11.88 2.39
CA THR A 358 4.66 10.49 2.77
C THR A 358 5.56 9.57 1.93
N ASN A 359 5.01 8.71 1.07
CA ASN A 359 5.76 7.88 0.13
C ASN A 359 5.46 8.23 -1.34
N PHE A 360 4.95 9.44 -1.61
CA PHE A 360 4.52 9.86 -2.94
C PHE A 360 5.44 10.92 -3.53
N ASP A 361 5.66 10.83 -4.84
CA ASP A 361 6.45 11.81 -5.57
C ASP A 361 5.55 12.92 -6.09
N VAL A 362 5.86 14.17 -5.72
CA VAL A 362 5.03 15.33 -6.06
C VAL A 362 5.84 16.49 -6.62
N THR A 363 5.23 17.22 -7.55
CA THR A 363 5.80 18.44 -8.13
C THR A 363 4.96 19.66 -7.78
N ILE A 364 5.63 20.68 -7.26
CA ILE A 364 5.08 22.03 -7.07
C ILE A 364 5.67 22.93 -8.17
N GLY A 365 4.84 23.22 -9.17
CA GLY A 365 5.16 24.18 -10.24
C GLY A 365 4.83 25.63 -9.86
N GLN A 366 4.09 25.84 -8.79
CA GLN A 366 3.74 27.16 -8.28
C GLN A 366 4.96 27.90 -7.74
N SER A 367 5.05 29.20 -8.02
CA SER A 367 5.97 30.11 -7.33
C SER A 367 5.58 30.27 -5.86
N LEU A 368 6.47 29.88 -4.96
CA LEU A 368 6.34 30.11 -3.52
C LEU A 368 7.12 31.37 -3.12
N ALA A 369 6.45 32.35 -2.50
CA ALA A 369 7.03 33.65 -2.16
C ALA A 369 6.75 34.03 -0.69
N GLY A 370 7.65 34.76 -0.03
CA GLY A 370 7.43 35.24 1.35
C GLY A 370 8.69 35.19 2.22
N ASN A 371 8.53 35.28 3.54
CA ASN A 371 9.66 35.28 4.46
C ASN A 371 9.76 34.00 5.30
N GLY A 372 8.79 33.10 5.19
CA GLY A 372 8.79 31.85 5.93
C GLY A 372 9.72 30.77 5.40
N ALA A 373 9.91 29.75 6.22
CA ALA A 373 10.70 28.55 5.90
C ALA A 373 9.92 27.56 5.03
N LEU A 374 10.64 26.67 4.34
CA LEU A 374 10.09 25.46 3.72
C LEU A 374 10.63 24.24 4.46
N THR A 375 9.77 23.35 4.93
CA THR A 375 10.17 22.07 5.53
C THR A 375 9.65 20.92 4.67
N LYS A 376 10.56 20.07 4.20
CA LYS A 376 10.29 18.84 3.47
C LYS A 376 10.40 17.64 4.40
N LEU A 377 9.30 16.89 4.50
CA LEU A 377 9.16 15.64 5.27
C LEU A 377 8.73 14.49 4.33
N GLY A 378 8.78 13.25 4.83
CA GLY A 378 8.34 12.04 4.13
C GLY A 378 9.37 11.49 3.13
N ALA A 379 9.36 10.18 2.90
CA ALA A 379 10.29 9.47 2.04
C ALA A 379 10.14 9.78 0.54
N GLY A 380 8.95 10.18 0.08
CA GLY A 380 8.71 10.53 -1.34
C GLY A 380 9.45 11.80 -1.81
N ALA A 381 9.63 11.98 -3.11
CA ALA A 381 10.31 13.14 -3.67
C ALA A 381 9.40 14.38 -3.77
N LEU A 382 9.93 15.55 -3.41
CA LEU A 382 9.34 16.85 -3.70
C LEU A 382 10.15 17.56 -4.78
N THR A 383 9.55 17.79 -5.94
CA THR A 383 10.16 18.60 -7.01
C THR A 383 9.62 20.02 -7.00
N LEU A 384 10.51 21.01 -6.87
CA LEU A 384 10.20 22.42 -7.08
C LEU A 384 10.62 22.83 -8.50
N SER A 385 9.65 22.99 -9.40
CA SER A 385 9.90 23.38 -10.80
C SER A 385 9.61 24.85 -11.09
N GLY A 386 8.92 25.55 -10.18
CA GLY A 386 8.65 26.99 -10.27
C GLY A 386 9.85 27.89 -9.92
N THR A 387 9.65 29.21 -10.03
CA THR A 387 10.57 30.21 -9.49
C THR A 387 10.12 30.61 -8.10
N ASN A 388 10.82 30.14 -7.08
CA ASN A 388 10.55 30.40 -5.66
C ASN A 388 11.38 31.58 -5.16
N THR A 389 10.82 32.40 -4.30
CA THR A 389 11.44 33.61 -3.74
C THR A 389 11.29 33.72 -2.22
N TYR A 390 10.85 32.66 -1.54
CA TYR A 390 10.74 32.67 -0.09
C TYR A 390 12.13 32.79 0.57
N ALA A 391 12.25 33.63 1.60
CA ALA A 391 13.55 33.97 2.20
C ALA A 391 13.92 33.13 3.44
N GLY A 392 12.99 32.37 4.01
CA GLY A 392 13.27 31.52 5.17
C GLY A 392 14.06 30.26 4.80
N THR A 393 14.62 29.60 5.82
CA THR A 393 15.40 28.37 5.65
C THR A 393 14.58 27.27 4.97
N THR A 394 15.18 26.56 4.03
CA THR A 394 14.67 25.28 3.53
C THR A 394 15.29 24.15 4.34
N ILE A 395 14.47 23.28 4.93
CA ILE A 395 14.91 22.12 5.70
C ILE A 395 14.47 20.85 4.97
N VAL A 396 15.41 19.96 4.67
CA VAL A 396 15.12 18.62 4.13
C VAL A 396 15.39 17.61 5.21
N SER A 397 14.32 17.09 5.82
CA SER A 397 14.43 16.16 6.95
C SER A 397 14.23 14.69 6.56
N ASP A 398 13.69 14.42 5.36
CA ASP A 398 13.51 13.06 4.82
C ASP A 398 13.24 13.11 3.31
N GLY A 399 13.47 11.98 2.64
CA GLY A 399 13.27 11.78 1.21
C GLY A 399 14.11 12.73 0.34
N THR A 400 13.63 13.02 -0.87
CA THR A 400 14.34 13.86 -1.84
C THR A 400 13.67 15.21 -2.00
N LEU A 401 14.45 16.29 -1.97
CA LEU A 401 14.08 17.60 -2.50
C LEU A 401 14.83 17.83 -3.82
N THR A 402 14.09 17.93 -4.91
CA THR A 402 14.62 18.19 -6.25
C THR A 402 14.31 19.63 -6.67
N ILE A 403 15.33 20.44 -6.93
CA ILE A 403 15.19 21.80 -7.45
C ILE A 403 15.42 21.77 -8.96
N ASN A 404 14.35 21.74 -9.75
CA ASN A 404 14.40 21.81 -11.22
C ASN A 404 14.03 23.20 -11.78
N GLY A 405 13.48 24.06 -10.93
CA GLY A 405 13.20 25.46 -11.24
C GLY A 405 14.29 26.39 -10.70
N LYS A 406 13.86 27.51 -10.11
CA LYS A 406 14.75 28.47 -9.45
C LYS A 406 14.34 28.62 -8.00
N ASN A 407 15.25 28.45 -7.06
CA ASN A 407 15.06 28.84 -5.68
C ASN A 407 15.86 30.12 -5.42
N ASN A 408 15.26 31.27 -5.73
CA ASN A 408 15.89 32.60 -5.65
C ASN A 408 15.83 33.20 -4.23
N GLY A 409 15.29 32.47 -3.26
CA GLY A 409 15.34 32.84 -1.86
C GLY A 409 16.77 32.96 -1.34
N SER A 410 17.01 33.92 -0.43
CA SER A 410 18.31 34.08 0.25
C SER A 410 18.51 33.14 1.43
N GLY A 411 17.46 32.42 1.85
CA GLY A 411 17.49 31.50 2.98
C GLY A 411 18.42 30.31 2.77
N LEU A 412 18.98 29.81 3.87
CA LEU A 412 19.81 28.59 3.88
C LEU A 412 18.99 27.38 3.40
N VAL A 413 19.56 26.55 2.53
CA VAL A 413 19.08 25.19 2.28
C VAL A 413 19.89 24.23 3.16
N ASN A 414 19.24 23.66 4.17
CA ASN A 414 19.84 22.75 5.15
C ASN A 414 19.30 21.33 4.96
N VAL A 415 20.14 20.42 4.49
CA VAL A 415 19.80 19.01 4.27
C VAL A 415 20.26 18.23 5.50
N VAL A 416 19.29 17.75 6.28
CA VAL A 416 19.54 17.10 7.57
C VAL A 416 19.64 15.59 7.40
N ASP A 417 18.55 14.95 6.94
CA ASP A 417 18.43 13.49 6.82
C ASP A 417 17.72 13.12 5.50
N GLY A 418 18.23 13.59 4.36
CA GLY A 418 17.61 13.34 3.06
C GLY A 418 18.54 13.62 1.88
N VAL A 419 17.95 13.77 0.69
CA VAL A 419 18.65 14.03 -0.55
C VAL A 419 18.28 15.41 -1.10
N LEU A 420 19.26 16.22 -1.46
CA LEU A 420 19.06 17.42 -2.27
C LEU A 420 19.60 17.17 -3.68
N GLY A 421 18.79 17.44 -4.69
CA GLY A 421 19.18 17.28 -6.10
C GLY A 421 18.47 18.22 -7.06
N GLY A 422 18.51 17.87 -8.34
CA GLY A 422 17.85 18.60 -9.43
C GLY A 422 18.81 19.36 -10.36
N THR A 423 18.23 19.98 -11.38
CA THR A 423 18.95 20.66 -12.48
C THR A 423 18.80 22.18 -12.48
N GLY A 424 18.20 22.73 -11.42
CA GLY A 424 17.84 24.13 -11.30
C GLY A 424 18.93 25.01 -10.70
N SER A 425 18.52 26.11 -10.08
CA SER A 425 19.42 27.02 -9.38
C SER A 425 18.98 27.34 -7.96
N ILE A 426 19.93 27.49 -7.03
CA ILE A 426 19.69 27.90 -5.64
C ILE A 426 20.49 29.17 -5.34
N ALA A 427 19.82 30.20 -4.83
CA ALA A 427 20.44 31.50 -4.53
C ALA A 427 21.00 31.60 -3.10
N GLY A 428 20.36 30.96 -2.12
CA GLY A 428 20.84 30.89 -0.75
C GLY A 428 22.03 29.92 -0.57
N PRO A 429 22.72 29.97 0.58
CA PRO A 429 23.76 29.01 0.91
C PRO A 429 23.16 27.60 1.04
N VAL A 430 23.96 26.57 0.78
CA VAL A 430 23.57 25.16 0.90
C VAL A 430 24.49 24.47 1.91
N THR A 431 23.89 23.73 2.84
CA THR A 431 24.59 22.87 3.79
C THR A 431 24.00 21.47 3.74
N VAL A 432 24.86 20.47 3.57
CA VAL A 432 24.48 19.05 3.53
C VAL A 432 25.14 18.37 4.72
N LEU A 433 24.37 18.02 5.74
CA LEU A 433 24.88 17.47 7.00
C LEU A 433 25.32 16.02 6.85
N SER A 434 26.07 15.52 7.85
CA SER A 434 26.45 14.10 7.93
C SER A 434 25.21 13.22 7.92
N GLY A 435 25.19 12.18 7.08
CA GLY A 435 24.02 11.30 6.89
C GLY A 435 23.12 11.70 5.72
N ALA A 436 23.11 12.98 5.33
CA ALA A 436 22.42 13.44 4.14
C ALA A 436 23.23 13.20 2.85
N THR A 437 22.57 13.34 1.70
CA THR A 437 23.18 13.17 0.38
C THR A 437 22.92 14.40 -0.49
N PHE A 438 23.95 14.84 -1.22
CA PHE A 438 23.83 15.78 -2.33
C PHE A 438 23.92 15.02 -3.65
N SER A 439 22.88 15.08 -4.46
CA SER A 439 22.73 14.35 -5.73
C SER A 439 22.36 15.35 -6.83
N PRO A 440 23.29 16.19 -7.31
CA PRO A 440 23.03 17.09 -8.43
C PRO A 440 22.49 16.34 -9.64
N GLY A 441 21.64 16.99 -10.44
CA GLY A 441 21.10 16.38 -11.66
C GLY A 441 19.76 15.65 -11.48
N GLY A 442 19.41 14.90 -12.51
CA GLY A 442 18.22 14.06 -12.63
C GLY A 442 18.44 13.04 -13.75
N SER A 443 19.38 12.10 -13.53
CA SER A 443 20.37 11.66 -14.53
C SER A 443 21.50 12.68 -14.68
N VAL A 444 22.44 12.44 -15.59
CA VAL A 444 23.55 13.36 -15.89
C VAL A 444 23.04 14.78 -16.16
N GLY A 445 23.36 15.71 -15.27
CA GLY A 445 22.85 17.07 -15.31
C GLY A 445 23.63 18.07 -14.46
N ALA A 446 23.26 19.35 -14.56
CA ALA A 446 23.95 20.42 -13.85
C ALA A 446 23.03 21.16 -12.89
N ILE A 447 23.52 21.50 -11.70
CA ILE A 447 22.86 22.40 -10.76
C ILE A 447 23.71 23.65 -10.51
N THR A 448 23.07 24.82 -10.38
CA THR A 448 23.76 26.09 -10.12
C THR A 448 23.50 26.61 -8.72
N LEU A 449 24.56 26.78 -7.94
CA LEU A 449 24.54 27.37 -6.61
C LEU A 449 25.17 28.76 -6.67
N GLN A 450 24.38 29.79 -6.39
CA GLN A 450 24.85 31.19 -6.44
C GLN A 450 25.64 31.59 -5.19
N ASN A 451 25.69 30.73 -4.18
CA ASN A 451 26.27 31.00 -2.87
C ASN A 451 27.15 29.83 -2.42
N ASN A 452 27.50 29.81 -1.13
CA ASN A 452 28.37 28.81 -0.55
C ASN A 452 27.72 27.42 -0.53
N LEU A 453 28.53 26.38 -0.75
CA LEU A 453 28.17 24.98 -0.56
C LEU A 453 29.10 24.37 0.50
N MET A 454 28.51 23.84 1.57
CA MET A 454 29.21 23.10 2.62
C MET A 454 28.73 21.65 2.66
N LEU A 455 29.64 20.71 2.42
CA LEU A 455 29.37 19.27 2.35
C LEU A 455 29.94 18.57 3.58
N SER A 456 29.09 17.99 4.42
CA SER A 456 29.46 17.07 5.50
C SER A 456 28.89 15.67 5.31
N GLY A 457 27.89 15.53 4.44
CA GLY A 457 27.29 14.26 4.03
C GLY A 457 27.93 13.64 2.79
N ASN A 458 27.18 12.73 2.17
CA ASN A 458 27.57 12.03 0.95
C ASN A 458 27.30 12.89 -0.29
N ILE A 459 28.05 12.61 -1.36
CA ILE A 459 27.88 13.24 -2.67
C ILE A 459 27.63 12.09 -3.66
N TYR A 460 26.51 12.12 -4.36
CA TYR A 460 26.17 11.14 -5.40
C TYR A 460 26.30 11.81 -6.77
N LEU A 461 27.07 11.20 -7.66
CA LEU A 461 27.39 11.74 -8.97
C LEU A 461 27.23 10.66 -10.04
N GLU A 462 26.64 11.03 -11.16
CA GLU A 462 26.40 10.16 -12.29
C GLU A 462 27.33 10.57 -13.45
N VAL A 463 27.80 9.57 -14.19
CA VAL A 463 28.62 9.75 -15.38
C VAL A 463 28.13 8.89 -16.53
N ASP A 464 28.10 9.46 -17.72
CA ASP A 464 27.85 8.75 -18.97
C ASP A 464 28.63 9.45 -20.08
N LYS A 465 29.81 8.92 -20.41
CA LYS A 465 30.69 9.48 -21.44
C LYS A 465 30.14 9.35 -22.87
N SER A 466 29.00 8.71 -23.07
CA SER A 466 28.32 8.67 -24.36
C SER A 466 27.41 9.89 -24.61
N GLN A 467 27.10 10.66 -23.55
CA GLN A 467 26.25 11.85 -23.61
C GLN A 467 27.05 13.13 -23.90
N ALA A 468 26.34 14.17 -24.35
CA ALA A 468 26.95 15.49 -24.57
C ALA A 468 27.42 16.15 -23.26
N ALA A 469 26.59 16.06 -22.22
CA ALA A 469 27.04 16.30 -20.85
C ALA A 469 27.48 14.95 -20.30
N THR A 470 28.78 14.77 -20.04
CA THR A 470 29.35 13.46 -19.72
C THR A 470 29.20 13.06 -18.27
N ASN A 471 28.88 14.01 -17.39
CA ASN A 471 28.81 13.80 -15.96
C ASN A 471 27.98 14.89 -15.29
N ASP A 472 27.54 14.61 -14.07
CA ASP A 472 26.92 15.63 -13.23
C ASP A 472 27.87 16.81 -12.99
N PHE A 473 27.31 18.01 -12.90
CA PHE A 473 28.09 19.22 -12.71
C PHE A 473 27.47 20.17 -11.68
N VAL A 474 28.30 20.64 -10.76
CA VAL A 474 27.90 21.57 -9.71
C VAL A 474 28.61 22.90 -9.95
N GLN A 475 27.84 23.87 -10.48
CA GLN A 475 28.32 25.24 -10.62
C GLN A 475 28.20 25.95 -9.27
N VAL A 476 29.31 26.36 -8.67
CA VAL A 476 29.34 27.10 -7.38
C VAL A 476 29.96 28.48 -7.56
N ASN A 477 29.19 29.52 -7.24
CA ASN A 477 29.67 30.90 -7.31
C ASN A 477 30.30 31.39 -6.00
N GLY A 478 29.84 30.89 -4.84
CA GLY A 478 30.44 31.14 -3.53
C GLY A 478 31.63 30.24 -3.21
N THR A 479 31.85 30.03 -1.92
CA THR A 479 32.86 29.10 -1.38
C THR A 479 32.34 27.66 -1.41
N LEU A 480 33.18 26.72 -1.85
CA LEU A 480 32.91 25.29 -1.89
C LEU A 480 33.81 24.57 -0.88
N THR A 481 33.22 23.93 0.14
CA THR A 481 33.95 23.24 1.22
C THR A 481 33.39 21.85 1.47
N THR A 482 34.27 20.92 1.86
CA THR A 482 33.86 19.60 2.40
C THR A 482 34.47 19.35 3.78
N SER A 483 33.84 18.44 4.52
CA SER A 483 34.38 17.80 5.71
C SER A 483 35.20 16.55 5.35
N ALA A 484 36.04 16.08 6.27
CA ALA A 484 36.85 14.87 6.08
C ALA A 484 36.04 13.56 6.07
N THR A 485 34.76 13.59 6.48
CA THR A 485 33.90 12.40 6.55
C THR A 485 33.03 12.19 5.32
N SER A 486 33.11 13.09 4.33
CA SER A 486 32.29 13.03 3.12
C SER A 486 32.76 11.94 2.15
N MET A 487 31.82 11.14 1.65
CA MET A 487 32.06 10.13 0.62
C MET A 487 31.51 10.58 -0.73
N VAL A 488 32.27 10.36 -1.81
CA VAL A 488 31.88 10.58 -3.20
C VAL A 488 31.46 9.25 -3.81
N MET A 489 30.18 9.10 -4.13
CA MET A 489 29.60 7.96 -4.82
C MET A 489 29.51 8.27 -6.31
N ILE A 490 30.16 7.48 -7.16
CA ILE A 490 30.16 7.67 -8.62
C ILE A 490 29.49 6.47 -9.28
N THR A 491 28.41 6.73 -10.00
CA THR A 491 27.70 5.72 -10.80
C THR A 491 27.96 5.94 -12.29
N ASN A 492 28.48 4.92 -12.98
CA ASN A 492 28.62 4.94 -14.43
C ASN A 492 27.36 4.37 -15.10
N LEU A 493 26.64 5.21 -15.85
CA LEU A 493 25.45 4.84 -16.62
C LEU A 493 25.79 4.49 -18.07
N GLY A 494 27.02 4.78 -18.51
CA GLY A 494 27.49 4.63 -19.88
C GLY A 494 28.54 3.53 -20.08
N PRO A 495 29.34 3.62 -21.16
CA PRO A 495 30.43 2.67 -21.42
C PRO A 495 31.45 2.66 -20.27
N GLY A 496 32.10 1.50 -20.05
CA GLY A 496 33.11 1.32 -19.01
C GLY A 496 34.26 2.34 -19.10
N PHE A 497 34.81 2.70 -17.94
CA PHE A 497 35.93 3.65 -17.86
C PHE A 497 37.19 3.11 -18.54
N VAL A 498 38.00 4.03 -19.06
CA VAL A 498 39.36 3.75 -19.55
C VAL A 498 40.35 4.71 -18.91
N ALA A 499 41.62 4.28 -18.80
CA ALA A 499 42.68 5.17 -18.33
C ALA A 499 42.79 6.41 -19.22
N GLY A 500 42.84 7.59 -18.60
CA GLY A 500 42.80 8.88 -19.28
C GLY A 500 41.42 9.55 -19.28
N ASP A 501 40.34 8.83 -18.98
CA ASP A 501 39.02 9.46 -18.76
C ASP A 501 39.11 10.48 -17.60
N SER A 502 38.44 11.63 -17.73
CA SER A 502 38.44 12.70 -16.73
C SER A 502 37.11 13.42 -16.72
N PHE A 503 36.56 13.64 -15.52
CA PHE A 503 35.24 14.23 -15.32
C PHE A 503 35.34 15.44 -14.39
N GLN A 504 34.80 16.58 -14.81
CA GLN A 504 34.76 17.78 -13.98
C GLN A 504 33.41 17.86 -13.26
N PHE A 505 33.39 17.63 -11.95
CA PHE A 505 32.15 17.62 -11.16
C PHE A 505 31.84 18.98 -10.52
N PHE A 506 32.86 19.80 -10.26
CA PHE A 506 32.69 21.11 -9.64
C PHE A 506 33.33 22.21 -10.49
N SER A 507 32.69 23.37 -10.54
CA SER A 507 33.21 24.53 -11.28
C SER A 507 34.43 25.19 -10.65
N LYS A 508 34.78 24.81 -9.43
CA LYS A 508 35.87 25.37 -8.61
C LYS A 508 36.47 24.27 -7.71
N PRO A 509 37.66 24.51 -7.12
CA PRO A 509 38.25 23.56 -6.18
C PRO A 509 37.37 23.33 -4.95
N LEU A 510 37.17 22.08 -4.58
CA LEU A 510 36.52 21.64 -3.35
C LEU A 510 37.53 21.70 -2.20
N LEU A 511 37.44 22.72 -1.34
CA LEU A 511 38.36 22.83 -0.20
C LEU A 511 38.20 21.63 0.74
N ASN A 512 39.34 21.04 1.12
CA ASN A 512 39.47 19.74 1.82
C ASN A 512 39.05 18.51 0.99
N GLY A 513 38.90 18.68 -0.33
CA GLY A 513 38.51 17.62 -1.26
C GLY A 513 39.52 16.47 -1.33
N GLU A 514 40.76 16.65 -0.89
CA GLU A 514 41.77 15.60 -0.76
C GLU A 514 41.42 14.56 0.30
N LEU A 515 40.52 14.89 1.24
CA LEU A 515 40.12 14.02 2.35
C LEU A 515 38.96 13.08 1.99
N VAL A 516 38.31 13.25 0.84
CA VAL A 516 37.14 12.44 0.48
C VAL A 516 37.54 11.05 0.00
N SER A 517 36.72 10.07 0.36
CA SER A 517 36.81 8.71 -0.17
C SER A 517 35.85 8.51 -1.35
N PHE A 518 36.14 7.51 -2.20
CA PHE A 518 35.30 7.14 -3.34
C PHE A 518 34.57 5.82 -3.11
N SER A 519 33.35 5.74 -3.64
CA SER A 519 32.56 4.52 -3.76
C SER A 519 32.03 4.39 -5.20
N PRO A 520 32.34 3.31 -5.94
CA PRO A 520 33.21 2.20 -5.54
C PRO A 520 34.66 2.66 -5.30
N SER A 521 35.43 1.91 -4.51
CA SER A 521 36.81 2.26 -4.18
C SER A 521 37.77 2.18 -5.37
N SER A 522 37.38 1.51 -6.45
CA SER A 522 38.06 1.51 -7.75
C SER A 522 37.03 1.69 -8.88
N PRO A 523 37.39 2.41 -9.96
CA PRO A 523 36.53 2.57 -11.14
C PRO A 523 36.44 1.31 -12.00
N GLY A 524 37.33 0.34 -11.83
CA GLY A 524 37.34 -0.88 -12.64
C GLY A 524 38.67 -1.63 -12.56
N VAL A 525 38.68 -2.82 -13.14
CA VAL A 525 39.86 -3.71 -13.15
C VAL A 525 41.04 -3.02 -13.82
N GLY A 526 42.18 -2.95 -13.13
CA GLY A 526 43.38 -2.26 -13.62
C GLY A 526 43.27 -0.73 -13.67
N LEU A 527 42.26 -0.15 -13.02
CA LEU A 527 42.01 1.28 -13.00
C LEU A 527 41.94 1.82 -11.56
N GLY A 528 42.33 3.08 -11.40
CA GLY A 528 42.29 3.82 -10.13
C GLY A 528 41.73 5.22 -10.30
N TRP A 529 41.11 5.73 -9.23
CA TRP A 529 40.67 7.12 -9.17
C TRP A 529 41.87 8.05 -8.96
N THR A 530 41.88 9.18 -9.66
CA THR A 530 42.76 10.32 -9.38
C THR A 530 41.92 11.44 -8.80
N ASN A 531 42.11 11.73 -7.51
CA ASN A 531 41.40 12.81 -6.84
C ASN A 531 42.07 14.15 -7.13
N ARG A 532 41.38 15.03 -7.87
CA ARG A 532 41.79 16.43 -8.08
C ARG A 532 40.72 17.40 -7.63
N LEU A 533 39.79 16.95 -6.78
CA LEU A 533 38.67 17.76 -6.31
C LEU A 533 39.16 19.04 -5.61
N ALA A 534 40.22 18.96 -4.80
CA ALA A 534 40.84 20.11 -4.14
C ALA A 534 41.69 21.02 -5.04
N ILE A 535 41.95 20.63 -6.29
CA ILE A 535 42.78 21.38 -7.23
C ILE A 535 41.92 22.13 -8.26
N ASP A 536 41.01 21.41 -8.92
CA ASP A 536 40.21 21.94 -10.04
C ASP A 536 38.79 21.37 -10.10
N GLY A 537 38.39 20.55 -9.12
CA GLY A 537 37.06 19.94 -9.09
C GLY A 537 36.91 18.71 -10.00
N THR A 538 38.01 18.17 -10.53
CA THR A 538 37.99 16.98 -11.41
C THR A 538 38.31 15.67 -10.68
N VAL A 539 37.84 14.57 -11.26
CA VAL A 539 38.27 13.21 -10.93
C VAL A 539 38.69 12.52 -12.22
N GLY A 540 39.91 11.99 -12.23
CA GLY A 540 40.48 11.27 -13.36
C GLY A 540 40.53 9.77 -13.16
N ILE A 541 40.74 9.03 -14.25
CA ILE A 541 40.97 7.58 -14.26
C ILE A 541 42.41 7.33 -14.71
N ILE A 542 43.17 6.57 -13.91
CA ILE A 542 44.53 6.15 -14.26
C ILE A 542 44.61 4.62 -14.39
N ALA A 543 45.56 4.16 -15.20
CA ALA A 543 45.94 2.77 -15.19
C ALA A 543 46.70 2.48 -13.89
N VAL A 544 46.27 1.44 -13.17
CA VAL A 544 46.95 0.91 -12.00
C VAL A 544 47.45 -0.48 -12.35
N PRO A 545 48.69 -0.87 -11.99
CA PRO A 545 49.19 -2.21 -12.25
C PRO A 545 48.19 -3.25 -11.76
N ILE A 546 47.79 -4.15 -12.66
CA ILE A 546 46.99 -5.32 -12.28
C ILE A 546 47.93 -6.23 -11.49
N VAL A 547 47.90 -6.11 -10.17
CA VAL A 547 48.43 -7.15 -9.29
C VAL A 547 47.40 -8.26 -9.34
N ALA A 548 47.62 -9.28 -10.17
CA ALA A 548 46.71 -10.41 -10.31
C ALA A 548 46.37 -10.95 -8.92
N THR A 549 45.13 -10.80 -8.50
CA THR A 549 44.71 -11.28 -7.18
C THR A 549 44.49 -12.80 -7.28
N PRO A 550 44.97 -13.59 -6.31
CA PRO A 550 44.96 -15.04 -6.43
C PRO A 550 43.53 -15.59 -6.42
N ALA A 551 43.26 -16.50 -7.36
CA ALA A 551 42.02 -17.30 -7.44
C ALA A 551 42.21 -18.71 -6.86
N ASP A 552 43.27 -18.94 -6.08
CA ASP A 552 43.60 -20.24 -5.53
C ASP A 552 42.70 -20.61 -4.35
N LEU A 553 42.34 -21.89 -4.24
CA LEU A 553 41.91 -22.46 -2.96
C LEU A 553 43.14 -22.71 -2.08
N ILE A 554 43.03 -22.36 -0.80
CA ILE A 554 43.96 -22.75 0.27
C ILE A 554 43.39 -23.87 1.16
N GLY A 555 42.13 -24.24 0.96
CA GLY A 555 41.53 -25.40 1.61
C GLY A 555 40.35 -25.95 0.82
N LEU A 556 40.24 -27.28 0.76
CA LEU A 556 39.08 -28.00 0.26
C LEU A 556 38.88 -29.24 1.13
N THR A 557 37.74 -29.33 1.82
CA THR A 557 37.43 -30.42 2.76
C THR A 557 36.06 -31.00 2.49
N LEU A 558 35.91 -32.30 2.76
CA LEU A 558 34.68 -33.07 2.57
C LEU A 558 34.27 -33.71 3.90
N SER A 559 32.97 -33.75 4.20
CA SER A 559 32.46 -34.39 5.42
C SER A 559 32.50 -35.93 5.39
N ALA A 560 32.66 -36.53 4.21
CA ALA A 560 32.81 -37.97 4.03
C ALA A 560 33.72 -38.26 2.83
N GLY A 561 34.54 -39.31 2.96
CA GLY A 561 35.59 -39.63 1.99
C GLY A 561 36.87 -38.82 2.21
N THR A 562 37.96 -39.27 1.60
CA THR A 562 39.26 -38.59 1.62
C THR A 562 39.60 -38.12 0.21
N LEU A 563 40.07 -36.89 0.05
CA LEU A 563 40.58 -36.41 -1.23
C LEU A 563 41.86 -37.17 -1.60
N SER A 564 41.91 -37.66 -2.84
CA SER A 564 43.08 -38.31 -3.43
C SER A 564 43.40 -37.68 -4.79
N PRO A 565 44.57 -37.03 -4.95
CA PRO A 565 45.61 -36.79 -3.94
C PRO A 565 45.13 -35.92 -2.76
N ALA A 566 45.90 -35.87 -1.67
CA ALA A 566 45.62 -34.92 -0.58
C ALA A 566 45.61 -33.48 -1.12
N PHE A 567 44.78 -32.62 -0.53
CA PHE A 567 44.58 -31.26 -1.04
C PHE A 567 45.89 -30.46 -1.11
N SER A 568 46.13 -29.83 -2.26
CA SER A 568 47.18 -28.86 -2.48
C SER A 568 46.70 -27.84 -3.49
N SER A 569 46.97 -26.55 -3.29
CA SER A 569 46.42 -25.46 -4.10
C SER A 569 46.73 -25.56 -5.60
N ASN A 570 47.82 -26.24 -5.95
CA ASN A 570 48.28 -26.48 -7.33
C ASN A 570 47.67 -27.73 -8.00
N ILE A 571 46.85 -28.51 -7.29
CA ILE A 571 46.16 -29.69 -7.84
C ILE A 571 44.71 -29.29 -8.13
N LEU A 572 44.30 -29.44 -9.39
CA LEU A 572 42.96 -29.03 -9.88
C LEU A 572 41.98 -30.20 -10.02
N SER A 573 42.41 -31.43 -9.77
CA SER A 573 41.57 -32.62 -9.95
C SER A 573 41.81 -33.62 -8.84
N TYR A 574 40.70 -34.03 -8.22
CA TYR A 574 40.69 -34.92 -7.08
C TYR A 574 39.71 -36.06 -7.30
N THR A 575 39.97 -37.18 -6.64
CA THR A 575 39.04 -38.29 -6.52
C THR A 575 38.69 -38.48 -5.05
N SER A 576 37.45 -38.90 -4.76
CA SER A 576 37.04 -39.32 -3.42
C SER A 576 35.89 -40.31 -3.50
N SER A 577 35.61 -41.01 -2.41
CA SER A 577 34.48 -41.95 -2.35
C SER A 577 33.93 -42.07 -0.94
N ALA A 578 32.64 -42.42 -0.85
CA ALA A 578 31.97 -42.71 0.41
C ALA A 578 30.93 -43.82 0.26
N ALA A 579 30.57 -44.40 1.40
CA ALA A 579 29.56 -45.46 1.48
C ALA A 579 28.20 -44.98 0.95
N TYR A 580 27.39 -45.93 0.45
CA TYR A 580 26.06 -45.66 -0.09
C TYR A 580 25.15 -44.87 0.85
N SER A 581 25.30 -45.00 2.17
CA SER A 581 24.52 -44.26 3.16
C SER A 581 24.68 -42.73 3.08
N ASN A 582 25.76 -42.23 2.48
CA ASN A 582 26.00 -40.79 2.32
C ASN A 582 25.27 -40.26 1.09
N SER A 583 24.00 -39.89 1.24
CA SER A 583 23.21 -39.27 0.16
C SER A 583 23.54 -37.81 -0.11
N ALA A 584 24.30 -37.19 0.78
CA ALA A 584 24.87 -35.87 0.59
C ALA A 584 26.21 -35.78 1.35
N ILE A 585 27.05 -34.83 0.95
CA ILE A 585 28.27 -34.45 1.66
C ILE A 585 28.28 -32.94 1.88
N VAL A 586 29.00 -32.50 2.90
CA VAL A 586 29.32 -31.09 3.11
C VAL A 586 30.71 -30.82 2.56
N LEU A 587 30.79 -29.90 1.61
CA LEU A 587 32.03 -29.42 1.02
C LEU A 587 32.32 -28.01 1.55
N THR A 588 33.52 -27.81 2.11
CA THR A 588 33.98 -26.48 2.55
C THR A 588 35.22 -26.11 1.76
N SER A 589 35.12 -25.02 1.01
CA SER A 589 36.20 -24.45 0.21
C SER A 589 36.66 -23.13 0.82
N ILE A 590 37.98 -22.93 0.92
CA ILE A 590 38.60 -21.72 1.46
C ILE A 590 39.45 -21.13 0.36
N SER A 591 39.10 -19.93 -0.10
CA SER A 591 39.88 -19.17 -1.09
C SER A 591 41.04 -18.43 -0.42
N ALA A 592 42.17 -18.32 -1.12
CA ALA A 592 43.31 -17.48 -0.77
C ALA A 592 42.93 -16.01 -0.62
N ASN A 593 41.87 -15.58 -1.32
CA ASN A 593 41.30 -14.25 -1.22
C ASN A 593 39.85 -14.34 -0.70
N ALA A 594 39.59 -13.78 0.48
CA ALA A 594 38.27 -13.82 1.10
C ALA A 594 37.16 -13.14 0.28
N ASN A 595 37.54 -12.22 -0.62
CA ASN A 595 36.61 -11.49 -1.49
C ASN A 595 36.40 -12.20 -2.85
N ALA A 596 37.06 -13.34 -3.09
CA ALA A 596 36.83 -14.12 -4.31
C ALA A 596 35.44 -14.74 -4.31
N THR A 597 34.85 -14.89 -5.50
CA THR A 597 33.56 -15.58 -5.63
C THR A 597 33.81 -17.09 -5.79
N ILE A 598 33.06 -17.91 -5.05
CA ILE A 598 33.15 -19.37 -5.13
C ILE A 598 31.80 -19.92 -5.59
N ARG A 599 31.84 -20.70 -6.68
CA ARG A 599 30.68 -21.36 -7.27
C ARG A 599 30.91 -22.87 -7.26
N VAL A 600 30.05 -23.62 -6.57
CA VAL A 600 30.11 -25.08 -6.49
C VAL A 600 29.00 -25.68 -7.35
N ILE A 601 29.35 -26.56 -8.27
CA ILE A 601 28.44 -27.15 -9.25
C ILE A 601 28.51 -28.67 -9.12
N CYS A 602 27.37 -29.32 -8.93
CA CYS A 602 27.30 -30.78 -8.95
C CYS A 602 25.92 -31.24 -9.42
N ASN A 603 25.86 -32.22 -10.31
CA ASN A 603 24.61 -32.78 -10.83
C ASN A 603 23.63 -31.69 -11.30
N GLU A 604 24.13 -30.70 -12.06
CA GLU A 604 23.38 -29.55 -12.59
C GLU A 604 22.88 -28.53 -11.53
N VAL A 605 23.16 -28.74 -10.25
CA VAL A 605 22.85 -27.78 -9.16
C VAL A 605 24.04 -26.85 -8.94
N THR A 606 23.79 -25.53 -8.91
CA THR A 606 24.79 -24.48 -8.65
C THR A 606 24.55 -23.82 -7.29
N ASN A 607 25.58 -23.78 -6.45
CA ASN A 607 25.58 -23.06 -5.17
C ASN A 607 26.66 -21.95 -5.18
N PHE A 608 26.28 -20.72 -4.83
CA PHE A 608 27.23 -19.63 -4.56
C PHE A 608 27.54 -19.61 -3.06
N VAL A 609 28.83 -19.65 -2.71
CA VAL A 609 29.26 -19.73 -1.30
C VAL A 609 30.40 -18.75 -1.02
N SER A 610 30.42 -18.21 0.20
CA SER A 610 31.55 -17.41 0.68
C SER A 610 32.69 -18.33 1.14
N SER A 611 33.92 -17.82 1.09
CA SER A 611 35.11 -18.55 1.56
C SER A 611 34.93 -19.08 2.98
N GLY A 612 35.16 -20.37 3.19
CA GLY A 612 35.05 -21.06 4.48
C GLY A 612 33.63 -21.40 4.92
N VAL A 613 32.60 -21.04 4.15
CA VAL A 613 31.21 -21.38 4.47
C VAL A 613 30.88 -22.78 3.92
N PRO A 614 30.39 -23.72 4.75
CA PRO A 614 30.04 -25.07 4.30
C PRO A 614 28.89 -25.11 3.28
N SER A 615 29.01 -25.95 2.25
CA SER A 615 28.01 -26.18 1.19
C SER A 615 27.55 -27.63 1.19
N THR A 616 26.25 -27.88 1.23
CA THR A 616 25.71 -29.27 1.16
C THR A 616 25.48 -29.67 -0.30
N ILE A 617 26.06 -30.81 -0.69
CA ILE A 617 26.02 -31.35 -2.05
C ILE A 617 25.30 -32.70 -2.04
N ALA A 618 24.19 -32.78 -2.76
CA ALA A 618 23.45 -34.04 -2.92
C ALA A 618 24.16 -34.97 -3.92
N LEU A 619 24.27 -36.26 -3.57
CA LEU A 619 24.98 -37.26 -4.35
C LEU A 619 24.03 -38.29 -4.95
N LYS A 620 24.14 -38.53 -6.26
CA LYS A 620 23.55 -39.71 -6.89
C LYS A 620 24.38 -40.97 -6.59
N SER A 621 23.76 -42.13 -6.67
CA SER A 621 24.49 -43.41 -6.60
C SER A 621 25.49 -43.48 -7.76
N GLY A 622 26.70 -43.97 -7.49
CA GLY A 622 27.78 -43.99 -8.48
C GLY A 622 28.54 -42.67 -8.57
N LEU A 623 28.93 -42.28 -9.79
CA LEU A 623 29.83 -41.17 -10.05
C LEU A 623 29.13 -39.81 -9.90
N ASN A 624 29.76 -38.87 -9.21
CA ASN A 624 29.38 -37.46 -9.10
C ASN A 624 30.60 -36.61 -9.47
N VAL A 625 30.44 -35.59 -10.31
CA VAL A 625 31.49 -34.61 -10.58
C VAL A 625 31.08 -33.32 -9.87
N ILE A 626 31.98 -32.80 -9.03
CA ILE A 626 31.79 -31.57 -8.27
C ILE A 626 32.82 -30.56 -8.76
N ASP A 627 32.38 -29.52 -9.45
CA ASP A 627 33.25 -28.44 -9.92
C ASP A 627 33.17 -27.26 -8.94
N VAL A 628 34.32 -26.87 -8.39
CA VAL A 628 34.47 -25.71 -7.52
C VAL A 628 35.22 -24.63 -8.30
N GLN A 629 34.48 -23.66 -8.81
CA GLN A 629 35.03 -22.51 -9.54
C GLN A 629 35.33 -21.39 -8.56
N VAL A 630 36.55 -20.86 -8.58
CA VAL A 630 36.98 -19.70 -7.81
C VAL A 630 37.35 -18.60 -8.77
N THR A 631 36.64 -17.47 -8.71
CA THR A 631 36.93 -16.29 -9.53
C THR A 631 37.48 -15.19 -8.64
N ALA A 632 38.63 -14.65 -9.03
CA ALA A 632 39.28 -13.55 -8.33
C ALA A 632 38.31 -12.34 -8.18
N PRO A 633 38.42 -11.52 -7.11
CA PRO A 633 37.50 -10.38 -6.90
C PRO A 633 37.51 -9.36 -8.05
N ASP A 634 38.62 -9.29 -8.77
CA ASP A 634 38.82 -8.45 -9.95
C ASP A 634 38.37 -9.13 -11.26
N ASN A 635 37.76 -10.32 -11.20
CA ASN A 635 37.37 -11.15 -12.34
C ASN A 635 38.50 -11.45 -13.34
N SER A 636 39.77 -11.24 -12.96
CA SER A 636 40.91 -11.38 -13.87
C SER A 636 41.23 -12.85 -14.18
N ILE A 637 40.98 -13.75 -13.23
CA ILE A 637 41.29 -15.18 -13.32
C ILE A 637 40.17 -15.99 -12.66
N THR A 638 39.81 -17.10 -13.30
CA THR A 638 38.98 -18.17 -12.71
C THR A 638 39.77 -19.47 -12.67
N LYS A 639 39.77 -20.16 -11.53
CA LYS A 639 40.35 -21.50 -11.35
C LYS A 639 39.28 -22.51 -11.00
N ASP A 640 39.30 -23.65 -11.69
CA ASP A 640 38.35 -24.75 -11.49
C ASP A 640 39.02 -25.92 -10.77
N TYR A 641 38.46 -26.33 -9.64
CA TYR A 641 38.87 -27.50 -8.89
C TYR A 641 37.78 -28.58 -9.01
N ALA A 642 38.09 -29.69 -9.68
CA ALA A 642 37.15 -30.78 -9.91
C ALA A 642 37.35 -31.91 -8.88
N VAL A 643 36.28 -32.32 -8.20
CA VAL A 643 36.25 -33.51 -7.34
C VAL A 643 35.34 -34.56 -7.98
N THR A 644 35.95 -35.64 -8.45
CA THR A 644 35.23 -36.84 -8.89
C THR A 644 34.91 -37.70 -7.67
N PHE A 645 33.66 -37.65 -7.23
CA PHE A 645 33.17 -38.30 -6.02
C PHE A 645 32.33 -39.54 -6.33
N THR A 646 32.79 -40.72 -5.91
CA THR A 646 32.06 -41.99 -6.11
C THR A 646 31.28 -42.38 -4.86
N ARG A 647 29.95 -42.34 -4.93
CA ARG A 647 29.06 -42.93 -3.92
C ARG A 647 28.91 -44.41 -4.23
N THR A 648 29.49 -45.29 -3.42
CA THR A 648 29.51 -46.74 -3.69
C THR A 648 28.09 -47.29 -3.85
N PRO A 649 27.80 -48.11 -4.87
CA PRO A 649 26.50 -48.80 -4.98
C PRO A 649 26.21 -49.70 -3.77
N PRO A 650 24.93 -49.94 -3.41
CA PRO A 650 24.58 -50.81 -2.28
C PRO A 650 24.80 -52.29 -2.63
N ASN A 651 24.87 -53.17 -1.62
CA ASN A 651 24.73 -54.61 -1.85
C ASN A 651 23.25 -54.98 -1.92
N ILE A 652 22.82 -55.69 -2.97
CA ILE A 652 21.44 -56.11 -3.15
C ILE A 652 21.32 -57.59 -2.76
N VAL A 653 20.46 -57.88 -1.78
CA VAL A 653 20.15 -59.25 -1.35
C VAL A 653 18.65 -59.50 -1.52
N LEU A 654 18.28 -60.35 -2.48
CA LEU A 654 16.89 -60.74 -2.72
C LEU A 654 16.63 -62.13 -2.13
N ILE A 655 15.79 -62.19 -1.10
CA ILE A 655 15.38 -63.45 -0.46
C ILE A 655 13.98 -63.81 -0.97
N LEU A 656 13.86 -64.94 -1.67
CA LEU A 656 12.58 -65.48 -2.13
C LEU A 656 12.27 -66.78 -1.40
N ALA A 657 11.32 -66.73 -0.47
CA ALA A 657 10.81 -67.91 0.21
C ALA A 657 9.83 -68.69 -0.70
N ASP A 658 9.79 -70.02 -0.56
CA ASP A 658 8.98 -70.92 -1.39
C ASP A 658 7.74 -71.38 -0.60
N ASP A 659 6.58 -71.40 -1.26
CA ASP A 659 5.27 -71.82 -0.73
C ASP A 659 4.89 -71.21 0.64
N GLN A 660 5.33 -69.97 0.90
CA GLN A 660 4.96 -69.22 2.11
C GLN A 660 3.59 -68.54 1.94
N GLY A 661 2.69 -68.78 2.88
CA GLY A 661 1.43 -68.09 3.02
C GLY A 661 1.57 -66.69 3.64
N PHE A 662 0.61 -65.81 3.34
CA PHE A 662 0.59 -64.45 3.89
C PHE A 662 0.57 -64.42 5.42
N SER A 663 -0.13 -65.37 6.04
CA SER A 663 -0.29 -65.49 7.49
C SER A 663 0.75 -66.39 8.17
N ASP A 664 1.86 -66.74 7.50
CA ASP A 664 2.88 -67.64 8.06
C ASP A 664 3.96 -66.90 8.85
N TRP A 665 4.04 -65.57 8.73
CA TRP A 665 5.01 -64.75 9.47
C TRP A 665 4.34 -64.03 10.65
N SER A 666 5.01 -63.99 11.80
CA SER A 666 4.48 -63.35 13.01
C SER A 666 4.15 -61.87 12.79
N CYS A 667 4.98 -61.14 12.03
CA CYS A 667 4.67 -59.77 11.61
C CYS A 667 3.43 -59.64 10.70
N TYR A 668 2.80 -60.71 10.24
CA TYR A 668 1.50 -60.70 9.54
C TYR A 668 0.37 -61.38 10.34
N GLY A 669 0.61 -61.71 11.62
CA GLY A 669 -0.38 -62.27 12.53
C GLY A 669 -0.30 -63.78 12.71
N SER A 670 0.79 -64.42 12.26
CA SER A 670 1.03 -65.85 12.51
C SER A 670 1.34 -66.16 13.98
N GLU A 671 1.05 -67.39 14.39
CA GLU A 671 1.54 -68.01 15.62
C GLU A 671 3.00 -68.51 15.54
N ILE A 672 3.56 -68.60 14.33
CA ILE A 672 4.95 -69.03 14.11
C ILE A 672 5.92 -67.90 14.50
N SER A 673 6.90 -68.22 15.35
CA SER A 673 7.92 -67.26 15.76
C SER A 673 8.93 -67.01 14.63
N THR A 674 8.89 -65.82 14.02
CA THR A 674 9.82 -65.41 12.94
C THR A 674 10.65 -64.16 13.29
N PRO A 675 11.47 -64.17 14.37
CA PRO A 675 12.03 -62.96 14.96
C PRO A 675 12.97 -62.17 14.03
N ASN A 676 13.72 -62.83 13.15
CA ASN A 676 14.59 -62.16 12.19
C ASN A 676 13.79 -61.40 11.11
N LEU A 677 12.67 -61.96 10.65
CA LEU A 677 11.79 -61.32 9.67
C LEU A 677 11.02 -60.17 10.32
N ASP A 678 10.58 -60.33 11.56
CA ASP A 678 9.93 -59.26 12.33
C ASP A 678 10.87 -58.06 12.50
N ARG A 679 12.14 -58.32 12.82
CA ARG A 679 13.16 -57.27 12.92
C ARG A 679 13.34 -56.54 11.60
N LEU A 680 13.52 -57.27 10.48
CA LEU A 680 13.63 -56.67 9.14
C LEU A 680 12.39 -55.84 8.77
N ALA A 681 11.19 -56.31 9.12
CA ALA A 681 9.94 -55.60 8.86
C ALA A 681 9.79 -54.33 9.72
N SER A 682 10.34 -54.34 10.94
CA SER A 682 10.28 -53.18 11.86
C SER A 682 11.31 -52.09 11.54
N GLU A 683 12.49 -52.49 11.03
CA GLU A 683 13.57 -51.58 10.64
C GLU A 683 13.47 -51.13 9.18
N GLY A 684 12.59 -51.78 8.40
CA GLY A 684 12.44 -51.56 6.97
C GLY A 684 11.00 -51.27 6.56
N LEU A 685 10.72 -51.49 5.28
CA LEU A 685 9.39 -51.34 4.70
C LEU A 685 8.66 -52.69 4.66
N ARG A 686 7.44 -52.74 5.21
CA ARG A 686 6.56 -53.94 5.19
C ARG A 686 5.35 -53.73 4.28
N PHE A 687 5.24 -54.52 3.22
CA PHE A 687 4.17 -54.42 2.22
C PHE A 687 2.87 -55.10 2.68
N ARG A 688 1.72 -54.43 2.62
CA ARG A 688 0.41 -55.06 2.87
C ARG A 688 -0.24 -55.64 1.61
N GLN A 689 0.25 -55.24 0.45
CA GLN A 689 -0.26 -55.60 -0.87
C GLN A 689 0.92 -55.85 -1.80
N PHE A 690 1.46 -57.07 -1.74
CA PHE A 690 2.50 -57.56 -2.65
C PHE A 690 1.96 -58.82 -3.32
N TYR A 691 2.10 -58.92 -4.64
CA TYR A 691 1.49 -59.99 -5.42
C TYR A 691 2.55 -60.77 -6.19
N ASN A 692 2.39 -62.08 -6.22
CA ASN A 692 3.15 -63.00 -7.06
C ASN A 692 2.17 -63.82 -7.92
N CYS A 693 2.69 -64.68 -8.79
CA CYS A 693 1.86 -65.66 -9.47
C CYS A 693 1.52 -66.81 -8.53
N ALA A 694 0.41 -67.53 -8.79
CA ALA A 694 -0.06 -68.62 -7.95
C ALA A 694 0.86 -69.87 -7.92
N ARG A 695 1.93 -69.91 -8.74
CA ARG A 695 2.87 -71.04 -8.82
C ARG A 695 4.31 -70.55 -8.90
N CYS A 696 5.22 -71.43 -8.50
CA CYS A 696 6.65 -71.16 -8.36
C CYS A 696 7.34 -70.72 -9.67
N SER A 697 7.27 -71.50 -10.75
CA SER A 697 7.97 -71.14 -12.00
C SER A 697 7.45 -69.84 -12.64
N PRO A 698 6.13 -69.58 -12.72
CA PRO A 698 5.62 -68.30 -13.21
C PRO A 698 6.11 -67.09 -12.41
N THR A 699 6.07 -67.19 -11.08
CA THR A 699 6.58 -66.14 -10.18
C THR A 699 8.07 -65.86 -10.41
N ARG A 700 8.88 -66.92 -10.53
CA ARG A 700 10.33 -66.80 -10.72
C ARG A 700 10.69 -66.21 -12.08
N CYS A 701 9.97 -66.59 -13.15
CA CYS A 701 10.09 -65.98 -14.47
C CYS A 701 9.86 -64.46 -14.40
N SER A 702 8.74 -64.06 -13.79
CA SER A 702 8.35 -62.65 -13.73
C SER A 702 9.24 -61.83 -12.81
N MET A 703 9.65 -62.37 -11.67
CA MET A 703 10.55 -61.71 -10.74
C MET A 703 11.91 -61.41 -11.37
N LEU A 704 12.50 -62.37 -12.08
CA LEU A 704 13.82 -62.19 -12.65
C LEU A 704 13.84 -61.26 -13.85
N THR A 705 12.78 -61.26 -14.67
CA THR A 705 12.75 -60.51 -15.93
C THR A 705 11.98 -59.19 -15.86
N GLY A 706 11.12 -59.02 -14.85
CA GLY A 706 10.15 -57.92 -14.78
C GLY A 706 8.99 -58.05 -15.77
N LEU A 707 8.83 -59.18 -16.47
CA LEU A 707 7.82 -59.41 -17.51
C LEU A 707 6.80 -60.48 -17.11
N TYR A 708 5.61 -60.48 -17.69
CA TYR A 708 4.64 -61.54 -17.40
C TYR A 708 5.13 -62.89 -17.95
N THR A 709 4.88 -63.98 -17.21
CA THR A 709 5.35 -65.33 -17.56
C THR A 709 5.03 -65.73 -19.01
N HIS A 710 3.86 -65.38 -19.53
CA HIS A 710 3.48 -65.72 -20.92
C HIS A 710 4.38 -65.09 -21.98
N GLN A 711 5.08 -64.00 -21.65
CA GLN A 711 6.00 -63.30 -22.54
C GLN A 711 7.41 -63.91 -22.54
N VAL A 712 7.76 -64.67 -21.50
CA VAL A 712 9.14 -65.13 -21.25
C VAL A 712 9.26 -66.64 -21.04
N ALA A 713 8.15 -67.37 -20.91
CA ALA A 713 8.16 -68.82 -20.85
C ALA A 713 8.49 -69.45 -22.21
N VAL A 714 9.13 -70.62 -22.20
CA VAL A 714 9.32 -71.47 -23.39
C VAL A 714 7.98 -71.98 -23.90
N ASP A 715 7.16 -72.52 -23.00
CA ASP A 715 5.77 -72.94 -23.26
C ASP A 715 4.87 -72.38 -22.16
N PRO A 716 4.18 -71.24 -22.41
CA PRO A 716 3.28 -70.61 -21.45
C PRO A 716 2.09 -71.48 -20.99
N SER A 717 1.76 -72.53 -21.74
CA SER A 717 0.61 -73.40 -21.43
C SER A 717 0.90 -74.44 -20.34
N GLN A 718 2.18 -74.67 -20.03
CA GLN A 718 2.58 -75.63 -19.00
C GLN A 718 2.26 -75.11 -17.59
N ALA A 719 1.91 -76.04 -16.70
CA ALA A 719 1.60 -75.72 -15.30
C ALA A 719 2.83 -75.21 -14.52
N LEU A 720 4.05 -75.56 -14.94
CA LEU A 720 5.33 -75.12 -14.38
C LEU A 720 6.29 -74.78 -15.54
N PRO A 721 6.11 -73.60 -16.17
CA PRO A 721 6.84 -73.25 -17.39
C PRO A 721 8.30 -72.90 -17.13
N ASN A 722 9.20 -73.31 -18.03
CA ASN A 722 10.61 -72.93 -18.02
C ASN A 722 10.83 -71.53 -18.62
N LEU A 723 11.84 -70.81 -18.15
CA LEU A 723 12.24 -69.50 -18.69
C LEU A 723 13.01 -69.70 -20.00
N ARG A 724 12.61 -69.02 -21.07
CA ARG A 724 13.34 -69.08 -22.35
C ARG A 724 14.66 -68.31 -22.27
N ASN A 725 15.64 -68.66 -23.09
CA ASN A 725 16.96 -68.01 -23.08
C ASN A 725 17.10 -66.80 -24.02
N ASP A 726 16.08 -66.50 -24.80
CA ASP A 726 16.04 -65.41 -25.76
C ASP A 726 15.04 -64.32 -25.37
N ASN A 727 15.29 -63.08 -25.84
CA ASN A 727 14.35 -61.96 -25.71
C ASN A 727 13.92 -61.63 -24.26
N ASN A 728 14.79 -61.88 -23.27
CA ASN A 728 14.60 -61.43 -21.89
C ASN A 728 15.95 -61.27 -21.20
N VAL A 729 16.11 -60.15 -20.48
CA VAL A 729 17.26 -59.88 -19.60
C VAL A 729 16.80 -60.03 -18.17
N THR A 730 17.55 -60.78 -17.37
CA THR A 730 17.28 -60.90 -15.95
C THR A 730 17.91 -59.75 -15.17
N VAL A 731 17.35 -59.43 -13.99
CA VAL A 731 17.92 -58.45 -13.06
C VAL A 731 19.38 -58.78 -12.70
N ALA A 732 19.76 -60.06 -12.68
CA ALA A 732 21.14 -60.48 -12.42
C ALA A 732 22.10 -60.12 -13.56
N GLU A 733 21.70 -60.31 -14.81
CA GLU A 733 22.50 -59.92 -15.98
C GLU A 733 22.64 -58.39 -16.05
N LEU A 734 21.56 -57.66 -15.78
CA LEU A 734 21.57 -56.20 -15.74
C LEU A 734 22.50 -55.66 -14.65
N LEU A 735 22.43 -56.22 -13.43
CA LEU A 735 23.33 -55.81 -12.35
C LEU A 735 24.78 -56.21 -12.63
N GLY A 736 25.01 -57.38 -13.25
CA GLY A 736 26.33 -57.84 -13.65
C GLY A 736 27.05 -56.89 -14.62
N THR A 737 26.34 -56.41 -15.63
CA THR A 737 26.89 -55.40 -16.57
C THR A 737 27.20 -54.05 -15.90
N ASN A 738 26.62 -53.79 -14.72
CA ASN A 738 26.87 -52.61 -13.90
C ASN A 738 27.85 -52.86 -12.73
N GLY A 739 28.67 -53.91 -12.83
CA GLY A 739 29.78 -54.16 -11.91
C GLY A 739 29.41 -54.92 -10.63
N TYR A 740 28.17 -55.40 -10.49
CA TYR A 740 27.81 -56.30 -9.40
C TYR A 740 28.33 -57.71 -9.67
N ARG A 741 28.80 -58.38 -8.62
CA ARG A 741 28.98 -59.83 -8.64
C ARG A 741 27.65 -60.47 -8.26
N THR A 742 27.06 -61.24 -9.17
CA THR A 742 25.72 -61.81 -8.96
C THR A 742 25.81 -63.27 -8.54
N TYR A 743 25.16 -63.58 -7.42
CA TYR A 743 25.15 -64.90 -6.80
C TYR A 743 23.72 -65.39 -6.68
N MET A 744 23.51 -66.68 -6.93
CA MET A 744 22.24 -67.36 -6.65
C MET A 744 22.49 -68.60 -5.78
N ALA A 745 21.69 -68.76 -4.72
CA ALA A 745 21.65 -69.98 -3.93
C ALA A 745 20.20 -70.46 -3.74
N GLY A 746 19.96 -71.75 -3.91
CA GLY A 746 18.64 -72.37 -3.67
C GLY A 746 17.87 -72.77 -4.94
N LYS A 747 16.55 -72.68 -4.90
CA LYS A 747 15.68 -73.25 -5.95
C LYS A 747 15.69 -72.41 -7.24
N TRP A 748 15.98 -73.05 -8.38
CA TRP A 748 15.88 -72.42 -9.71
C TRP A 748 14.49 -72.57 -10.31
N HIS A 749 14.11 -73.81 -10.65
CA HIS A 749 12.79 -74.18 -11.14
C HIS A 749 12.33 -73.48 -12.44
N LEU A 750 13.28 -73.06 -13.28
CA LEU A 750 13.04 -72.41 -14.57
C LEU A 750 13.67 -73.16 -15.76
N GLY A 751 14.00 -74.43 -15.57
CA GLY A 751 14.57 -75.31 -16.60
C GLY A 751 15.86 -75.99 -16.17
N ASN A 752 16.35 -76.89 -17.02
CA ASN A 752 17.58 -77.66 -16.86
C ASN A 752 18.50 -77.50 -18.09
N GLY A 753 19.67 -78.14 -18.06
CA GLY A 753 20.65 -78.08 -19.16
C GLY A 753 21.08 -76.65 -19.53
N ALA A 754 20.79 -76.23 -20.75
CA ALA A 754 21.12 -74.89 -21.25
C ALA A 754 20.37 -73.76 -20.52
N LEU A 755 19.29 -74.07 -19.78
CA LEU A 755 18.48 -73.10 -19.02
C LEU A 755 18.95 -72.94 -17.56
N LEU A 756 20.10 -73.52 -17.19
CA LEU A 756 20.64 -73.43 -15.82
C LEU A 756 21.17 -72.01 -15.52
N PRO A 757 21.04 -71.53 -14.26
CA PRO A 757 21.33 -70.14 -13.90
C PRO A 757 22.80 -69.76 -14.12
N GLY A 758 23.73 -70.69 -13.88
CA GLY A 758 25.17 -70.47 -14.04
C GLY A 758 25.70 -70.56 -15.47
N VAL A 759 24.85 -70.87 -16.47
CA VAL A 759 25.28 -70.96 -17.87
C VAL A 759 25.18 -69.60 -18.55
N THR A 760 24.11 -68.83 -18.29
CA THR A 760 23.88 -67.54 -18.96
C THR A 760 23.46 -66.39 -18.06
N ARG A 761 23.06 -66.60 -16.80
CA ARG A 761 22.31 -65.58 -16.03
C ARG A 761 23.04 -65.02 -14.79
N PHE A 762 23.63 -65.87 -13.96
CA PHE A 762 24.34 -65.47 -12.74
C PHE A 762 25.83 -65.73 -12.84
N SER A 763 26.66 -64.84 -12.29
CA SER A 763 28.12 -65.02 -12.25
C SER A 763 28.53 -66.26 -11.45
N THR A 764 27.75 -66.63 -10.43
CA THR A 764 27.97 -67.84 -9.63
C THR A 764 26.63 -68.36 -9.10
N SER A 765 26.40 -69.67 -9.16
CA SER A 765 25.16 -70.27 -8.66
C SER A 765 25.37 -71.60 -7.95
N LEU A 766 24.71 -71.80 -6.82
CA LEU A 766 24.52 -73.08 -6.15
C LEU A 766 23.01 -73.39 -6.12
N ALA A 767 22.51 -74.04 -7.17
CA ALA A 767 21.07 -74.14 -7.40
C ALA A 767 20.55 -75.58 -7.43
N ILE A 768 19.38 -75.80 -6.81
CA ILE A 768 18.58 -77.02 -6.95
C ILE A 768 17.61 -76.81 -8.13
N CYS A 769 17.73 -77.64 -9.15
CA CYS A 769 17.06 -77.40 -10.44
C CYS A 769 15.79 -78.24 -10.63
N GLU A 770 15.65 -79.38 -9.94
CA GLU A 770 14.47 -80.25 -9.98
C GLU A 770 14.13 -80.79 -8.58
N TRP A 771 12.84 -80.88 -8.25
CA TRP A 771 12.31 -81.50 -7.03
C TRP A 771 11.62 -82.81 -7.44
N HIS A 772 12.34 -83.93 -7.38
CA HIS A 772 11.71 -85.25 -7.54
C HIS A 772 11.12 -85.68 -6.20
N ARG A 773 9.79 -85.80 -6.11
CA ARG A 773 9.19 -86.71 -5.13
C ARG A 773 9.55 -88.12 -5.58
N SER A 774 10.32 -88.85 -4.78
CA SER A 774 10.20 -90.31 -4.74
C SER A 774 8.84 -90.69 -4.16
#